data_AF-A0A660L608-F1
#
_entry.id   AF-A0A660L608-F1
#
_cell.length_a   1.000
_cell.length_b   1.000
_cell.length_c   1.000
_cell.angle_alpha   90.00
_cell.angle_beta   90.00
_cell.angle_gamma   90.00
#
_symmetry.space_group_name_H-M   'P 1'
#
loop_
_entity.id
_entity.type
_entity.pdbx_description
1 polymer ?
#
loop_
_entity_poly.entity_id
_entity_poly.type
_entity_poly.pdbx_seq_one_letter_code
_entity_poly.pdbx_strand_id
1 'polypeptide(L)'
;MHVPHRRARMVAALAAAAAVIPLTATAADAATTTKYNHATFLQHALGLPTSNTSPVIESITYDRFQWLLQQDGQFAFLIGDPAGDASFAERARAVEAAASSAGVKQVYWFNPNLSGSVKVGTVTVPALDIRKSETITELAADSRTTYGHAWKNLVGQYLGNGVTATATGVGSETAVVKTVTGTNTVNDYGATAGYSTEVGNVNGGALYDYKTATPADVTDSFFFVYDKANTVTPDGSTAQPAKVVSWVNLTDEASTAAAAADVNAAIGKVGPATLDELDQFAWWKSEVNARQKEQAPRVDRGSEVPVLTDADNAAADGGWRIQQVTYPELVDLLKSGTDANAVILFGGTWCPNTRPVLPFINEDAQEHDVTVFNFDTVLDGGQVGGSTTSAVNPFQSRNTANNGSTAALANANPTFLYGHVLQQYLNNIVTQYDPARGASQSVTFYPAGDTTKPLQTTKKLQVPFLLAHQAKAGDAPNGGITRQWIQKNAAGAVSEYTEYMSQWWFTNPKPNQLGISATQLPAGAPIWNKINADLATFNWKTDVSTVIPNTGIDTDDAQYLVDGDTATVSNTDTAVTVASPGTSPIPIGPTALAGALDWLTPARTPASSVAAKTAYLAAVKANTDATLITHLKTVVGAWHVAQLRKTTVLTAWGLPTTPGSVAGGKNLIRKLDVFFGGLPGGPRFTTRTVTANPVTAPTAPSVSVTIASAAGRTVTGNVAVSVKSGATEIASGAGALSGNAASVALPAIAAGTYQFTLTYAGDEDIDAFTESGRLTVNPAPVVEDPPAPVNVTPGSTPTPTPAPIVTPTAKAKVSKVAGTLSKAPTSKKSGKYTVTISTAKGQVKASGKVTIKFTKGKTTKTVTGTLKSGTVTVTVPKLAKGTWKVAITWPGDSKYQSGKATGKSIKVKK
;
A
#
# COMPACT_ATOMS: atom_id res chain seq x y z
N MET A 1 -65.08 24.02 42.86
CA MET A 1 -65.23 23.97 41.38
C MET A 1 -64.10 23.09 40.85
N HIS A 2 -64.17 21.78 40.59
CA HIS A 2 -65.16 20.93 39.87
C HIS A 2 -65.39 21.40 38.41
N VAL A 3 -65.24 20.63 37.33
CA VAL A 3 -65.05 19.16 37.10
C VAL A 3 -64.70 18.89 35.57
N PRO A 4 -64.55 17.65 35.00
CA PRO A 4 -63.35 17.18 34.25
C PRO A 4 -63.65 16.42 32.90
N HIS A 5 -62.76 15.46 32.52
CA HIS A 5 -62.88 14.26 31.61
C HIS A 5 -62.12 14.29 30.25
N ARG A 6 -61.72 13.19 29.57
CA ARG A 6 -61.17 11.81 29.83
C ARG A 6 -60.83 11.22 28.43
N ARG A 7 -59.70 10.51 28.28
CA ARG A 7 -59.38 9.32 27.42
C ARG A 7 -59.74 9.21 25.90
N ALA A 8 -58.69 9.01 25.10
CA ALA A 8 -58.43 7.97 24.06
C ALA A 8 -59.55 7.33 23.20
N ARG A 9 -59.35 7.28 21.85
CA ARG A 9 -59.12 6.06 21.02
C ARG A 9 -59.13 6.34 19.50
N MET A 10 -58.37 5.52 18.76
CA MET A 10 -58.22 5.39 17.31
C MET A 10 -59.51 4.95 16.58
N VAL A 11 -59.60 5.15 15.24
CA VAL A 11 -59.85 4.13 14.19
C VAL A 11 -59.81 4.76 12.76
N ALA A 12 -59.33 3.93 11.81
CA ALA A 12 -59.18 3.98 10.34
C ALA A 12 -60.28 4.68 9.49
N ALA A 13 -60.19 4.94 8.17
CA ALA A 13 -59.58 4.17 7.07
C ALA A 13 -59.55 4.94 5.71
N LEU A 14 -58.71 4.46 4.76
CA LEU A 14 -58.78 4.44 3.27
C LEU A 14 -59.06 5.75 2.48
N ALA A 15 -58.55 6.03 1.27
CA ALA A 15 -57.67 5.41 0.29
C ALA A 15 -57.34 6.49 -0.78
N ALA A 16 -56.17 6.46 -1.43
CA ALA A 16 -56.00 7.11 -2.74
C ALA A 16 -54.84 6.48 -3.51
N ALA A 17 -55.12 6.15 -4.77
CA ALA A 17 -54.23 5.50 -5.72
C ALA A 17 -53.04 6.38 -6.12
N ALA A 18 -51.82 5.80 -6.11
CA ALA A 18 -50.61 6.44 -6.61
C ALA A 18 -50.31 5.95 -8.03
N ALA A 19 -50.29 6.88 -8.98
CA ALA A 19 -49.79 6.66 -10.33
C ALA A 19 -48.27 6.45 -10.32
N VAL A 20 -47.81 5.40 -10.99
CA VAL A 20 -46.38 5.07 -11.16
C VAL A 20 -45.79 5.97 -12.23
N ILE A 21 -44.97 6.95 -11.83
CA ILE A 21 -44.01 7.62 -12.71
C ILE A 21 -42.72 6.79 -12.68
N PRO A 22 -42.15 6.37 -13.83
CA PRO A 22 -40.85 5.72 -13.82
C PRO A 22 -39.79 6.78 -13.48
N LEU A 23 -39.30 6.76 -12.22
CA LEU A 23 -38.03 7.37 -11.89
C LEU A 23 -36.96 6.65 -12.71
N THR A 24 -36.51 7.28 -13.79
CA THR A 24 -35.21 6.97 -14.38
C THR A 24 -34.17 7.38 -13.35
N ALA A 25 -33.81 6.44 -12.46
CA ALA A 25 -32.61 6.54 -11.67
C ALA A 25 -31.44 6.62 -12.66
N THR A 26 -30.92 7.82 -12.85
CA THR A 26 -29.58 7.99 -13.40
C THR A 26 -28.65 7.24 -12.47
N ALA A 27 -28.08 6.14 -12.96
CA ALA A 27 -27.02 5.43 -12.27
C ALA A 27 -25.93 6.46 -11.95
N ALA A 28 -25.74 6.77 -10.67
CA ALA A 28 -24.58 7.51 -10.21
C ALA A 28 -23.36 6.70 -10.65
N ASP A 29 -22.45 7.35 -11.40
CA ASP A 29 -21.16 6.77 -11.76
C ASP A 29 -20.48 6.30 -10.46
N ALA A 30 -20.32 4.99 -10.31
CA ALA A 30 -19.50 4.41 -9.26
C ALA A 30 -18.03 4.73 -9.59
N ALA A 31 -17.56 5.90 -9.15
CA ALA A 31 -16.20 6.36 -9.41
C ALA A 31 -15.20 5.51 -8.59
N THR A 32 -14.60 4.51 -9.25
CA THR A 32 -13.53 3.64 -8.72
C THR A 32 -12.14 4.27 -8.80
N THR A 33 -11.96 5.30 -9.63
CA THR A 33 -10.68 5.99 -9.82
C THR A 33 -10.75 7.39 -9.22
N THR A 34 -9.74 7.77 -8.44
CA THR A 34 -9.54 9.15 -8.00
C THR A 34 -9.55 10.06 -9.24
N LYS A 35 -10.51 10.99 -9.40
CA LYS A 35 -10.44 11.91 -10.56
C LYS A 35 -9.30 12.90 -10.40
N TYR A 36 -8.89 13.14 -9.16
CA TYR A 36 -7.70 13.89 -8.83
C TYR A 36 -6.47 13.20 -9.43
N ASN A 37 -5.62 14.01 -10.05
CA ASN A 37 -4.30 13.62 -10.50
C ASN A 37 -3.39 14.86 -10.46
N HIS A 38 -2.13 14.69 -10.87
CA HIS A 38 -1.16 15.77 -10.86
C HIS A 38 -1.59 16.99 -11.69
N ALA A 39 -2.29 16.78 -12.82
CA ALA A 39 -2.83 17.88 -13.61
C ALA A 39 -3.89 18.69 -12.84
N THR A 40 -4.69 18.05 -11.98
CA THR A 40 -5.65 18.75 -11.11
C THR A 40 -4.95 19.75 -10.20
N PHE A 41 -3.85 19.36 -9.56
CA PHE A 41 -3.06 20.27 -8.73
C PHE A 41 -2.55 21.46 -9.55
N LEU A 42 -1.96 21.21 -10.72
CA LEU A 42 -1.40 22.27 -11.56
C LEU A 42 -2.50 23.21 -12.13
N GLN A 43 -3.70 22.69 -12.38
CA GLN A 43 -4.86 23.52 -12.75
C GLN A 43 -5.25 24.47 -11.60
N HIS A 44 -5.25 23.99 -10.36
CA HIS A 44 -5.55 24.83 -9.20
C HIS A 44 -4.42 25.80 -8.84
N ALA A 45 -3.18 25.32 -8.83
CA ALA A 45 -2.00 26.07 -8.37
C ALA A 45 -1.49 27.07 -9.43
N LEU A 46 -1.51 26.69 -10.71
CA LEU A 46 -0.96 27.49 -11.80
C LEU A 46 -2.04 28.05 -12.74
N GLY A 47 -3.31 27.70 -12.55
CA GLY A 47 -4.40 28.14 -13.43
C GLY A 47 -4.33 27.51 -14.83
N LEU A 48 -3.76 26.31 -14.98
CA LEU A 48 -3.79 25.59 -16.25
C LEU A 48 -5.23 25.31 -16.70
N PRO A 49 -5.52 25.30 -18.02
CA PRO A 49 -6.85 24.96 -18.51
C PRO A 49 -7.25 23.55 -18.10
N THR A 50 -8.51 23.33 -17.74
CA THR A 50 -9.06 21.99 -17.39
C THR A 50 -8.99 20.98 -18.55
N SER A 51 -8.83 21.48 -19.78
CA SER A 51 -8.57 20.66 -20.97
C SER A 51 -7.15 20.10 -21.03
N ASN A 52 -6.20 20.66 -20.28
CA ASN A 52 -4.85 20.13 -20.14
C ASN A 52 -4.84 19.03 -19.07
N THR A 53 -4.99 17.78 -19.51
CA THR A 53 -5.00 16.59 -18.64
C THR A 53 -3.65 15.89 -18.54
N SER A 54 -2.64 16.37 -19.26
CA SER A 54 -1.29 15.77 -19.30
C SER A 54 -0.26 16.88 -19.49
N PRO A 55 -0.13 17.79 -18.51
CA PRO A 55 0.84 18.88 -18.58
C PRO A 55 2.26 18.32 -18.62
N VAL A 56 3.16 19.04 -19.27
CA VAL A 56 4.59 18.69 -19.27
C VAL A 56 5.26 19.14 -17.98
N ILE A 57 4.68 20.08 -17.24
CA ILE A 57 5.13 20.40 -15.89
C ILE A 57 4.75 19.28 -14.90
N GLU A 58 5.68 18.90 -14.04
CA GLU A 58 5.45 18.06 -12.86
C GLU A 58 6.01 18.74 -11.60
N SER A 59 5.17 18.95 -10.57
CA SER A 59 5.64 19.41 -9.27
C SER A 59 6.37 18.30 -8.53
N ILE A 60 7.55 18.61 -7.99
CA ILE A 60 8.42 17.63 -7.33
C ILE A 60 8.71 18.00 -5.88
N THR A 61 8.94 16.98 -5.05
CA THR A 61 9.42 17.13 -3.67
C THR A 61 10.88 17.57 -3.64
N TYR A 62 11.36 18.07 -2.49
CA TYR A 62 12.79 18.38 -2.31
C TYR A 62 13.67 17.15 -2.55
N ASP A 63 13.30 16.00 -1.96
CA ASP A 63 14.05 14.74 -2.11
C ASP A 63 14.16 14.33 -3.58
N ARG A 64 13.06 14.45 -4.34
CA ARG A 64 13.08 14.18 -5.78
C ARG A 64 13.90 15.20 -6.57
N PHE A 65 13.85 16.49 -6.22
CA PHE A 65 14.71 17.50 -6.85
C PHE A 65 16.19 17.19 -6.64
N GLN A 66 16.57 16.92 -5.39
CA GLN A 66 17.94 16.55 -5.03
C GLN A 66 18.41 15.29 -5.76
N TRP A 67 17.55 14.29 -5.89
CA TRP A 67 17.85 13.07 -6.63
C TRP A 67 18.02 13.32 -8.13
N LEU A 68 17.14 14.12 -8.76
CA LEU A 68 17.23 14.43 -10.20
C LEU A 68 18.55 15.12 -10.55
N LEU A 69 19.04 16.05 -9.71
CA LEU A 69 20.33 16.71 -9.90
C LEU A 69 21.53 15.76 -9.79
N GLN A 70 21.35 14.56 -9.23
CA GLN A 70 22.39 13.54 -9.14
C GLN A 70 22.40 12.58 -10.35
N GLN A 71 21.37 12.60 -11.18
CA GLN A 71 21.25 11.68 -12.30
C GLN A 71 22.06 12.14 -13.50
N ASP A 72 22.51 11.17 -14.29
CA ASP A 72 23.06 11.44 -15.61
C ASP A 72 21.90 11.70 -16.58
N GLY A 73 22.09 12.60 -17.55
CA GLY A 73 21.07 13.03 -18.49
C GLY A 73 20.84 14.53 -18.50
N GLN A 74 19.98 14.99 -19.41
CA GLN A 74 19.64 16.40 -19.55
C GLN A 74 18.20 16.65 -19.12
N PHE A 75 17.98 17.57 -18.17
CA PHE A 75 16.66 17.78 -17.56
C PHE A 75 16.26 19.25 -17.62
N ALA A 76 14.98 19.51 -17.84
CA ALA A 76 14.40 20.85 -17.75
C ALA A 76 13.75 21.05 -16.37
N PHE A 77 14.05 22.19 -15.74
CA PHE A 77 13.55 22.54 -14.42
C PHE A 77 12.87 23.91 -14.42
N LEU A 78 11.88 24.04 -13.56
CA LEU A 78 11.22 25.29 -13.21
C LEU A 78 11.35 25.49 -11.70
N ILE A 79 11.78 26.67 -11.26
CA ILE A 79 11.85 27.04 -9.84
C ILE A 79 10.98 28.27 -9.62
N GLY A 80 10.13 28.24 -8.60
CA GLY A 80 9.33 29.38 -8.17
C GLY A 80 8.20 29.01 -7.23
N ASP A 81 7.61 30.03 -6.60
CA ASP A 81 6.55 29.89 -5.60
C ASP A 81 5.33 30.76 -5.95
N PRO A 82 4.15 30.19 -6.26
CA PRO A 82 2.95 30.98 -6.54
C PRO A 82 2.40 31.72 -5.33
N ALA A 83 2.81 31.36 -4.11
CA ALA A 83 2.35 32.06 -2.90
C ALA A 83 3.18 33.32 -2.61
N GLY A 84 4.51 33.24 -2.74
CA GLY A 84 5.43 34.37 -2.60
C GLY A 84 5.48 35.30 -3.80
N ASP A 85 5.10 34.82 -4.99
CA ASP A 85 5.16 35.55 -6.25
C ASP A 85 3.86 35.38 -7.07
N ALA A 86 3.05 36.45 -7.09
CA ALA A 86 1.76 36.47 -7.77
C ALA A 86 1.85 36.32 -9.30
N SER A 87 3.01 36.63 -9.90
CA SER A 87 3.24 36.51 -11.34
C SER A 87 3.75 35.12 -11.75
N PHE A 88 4.23 34.30 -10.80
CA PHE A 88 4.78 32.98 -11.09
C PHE A 88 3.81 32.09 -11.87
N ALA A 89 2.54 32.02 -11.44
CA ALA A 89 1.55 31.15 -12.07
C ALA A 89 1.38 31.48 -13.57
N GLU A 90 1.41 32.77 -13.92
CA GLU A 90 1.34 33.20 -15.32
C GLU A 90 2.59 32.81 -16.11
N ARG A 91 3.78 32.96 -15.51
CA ARG A 91 5.06 32.56 -16.13
C ARG A 91 5.18 31.05 -16.31
N ALA A 92 4.73 30.27 -15.33
CA ALA A 92 4.68 28.81 -15.42
C ALA A 92 3.77 28.34 -16.56
N ARG A 93 2.64 29.03 -16.82
CA ARG A 93 1.80 28.75 -18.00
C ARG A 93 2.51 29.06 -19.32
N ALA A 94 3.34 30.09 -19.37
CA ALA A 94 4.17 30.39 -20.54
C ALA A 94 5.23 29.29 -20.77
N VAL A 95 5.86 28.80 -19.70
CA VAL A 95 6.80 27.66 -19.74
C VAL A 95 6.10 26.40 -20.25
N GLU A 96 4.93 26.05 -19.70
CA GLU A 96 4.13 24.90 -20.14
C GLU A 96 3.81 24.98 -21.64
N ALA A 97 3.34 26.15 -22.10
CA ALA A 97 2.99 26.35 -23.51
C ALA A 97 4.22 26.23 -24.44
N ALA A 98 5.35 26.84 -24.05
CA ALA A 98 6.59 26.79 -24.82
C ALA A 98 7.17 25.37 -24.88
N ALA A 99 7.34 24.72 -23.72
CA ALA A 99 7.89 23.38 -23.61
C ALA A 99 7.02 22.33 -24.34
N SER A 100 5.70 22.39 -24.15
CA SER A 100 4.76 21.51 -24.86
C SER A 100 4.83 21.69 -26.37
N SER A 101 4.90 22.95 -26.84
CA SER A 101 5.01 23.26 -28.28
C SER A 101 6.34 22.80 -28.88
N ALA A 102 7.42 22.86 -28.10
CA ALA A 102 8.73 22.35 -28.49
C ALA A 102 8.82 20.82 -28.48
N GLY A 103 7.86 20.12 -27.88
CA GLY A 103 7.87 18.66 -27.76
C GLY A 103 8.75 18.15 -26.61
N VAL A 104 9.01 18.99 -25.60
CA VAL A 104 9.62 18.57 -24.34
C VAL A 104 8.67 17.60 -23.64
N LYS A 105 9.21 16.52 -23.07
CA LYS A 105 8.41 15.51 -22.40
C LYS A 105 8.05 15.89 -20.96
N GLN A 106 9.01 16.47 -20.25
CA GLN A 106 8.89 16.78 -18.83
C GLN A 106 9.67 18.04 -18.46
N VAL A 107 9.05 18.88 -17.64
CA VAL A 107 9.66 20.02 -16.93
C VAL A 107 9.38 19.81 -15.44
N TYR A 108 10.43 19.71 -14.63
CA TYR A 108 10.26 19.47 -13.20
C TYR A 108 10.19 20.79 -12.43
N TRP A 109 9.03 21.06 -11.83
CA TRP A 109 8.79 22.24 -11.02
C TRP A 109 9.09 21.98 -9.54
N PHE A 110 10.12 22.62 -9.02
CA PHE A 110 10.43 22.65 -7.59
C PHE A 110 9.99 23.98 -6.96
N ASN A 111 9.14 23.90 -5.94
CA ASN A 111 8.79 25.05 -5.09
C ASN A 111 9.69 25.07 -3.85
N PRO A 112 10.61 26.04 -3.69
CA PRO A 112 11.48 26.12 -2.53
C PRO A 112 10.73 26.46 -1.23
N ASN A 113 9.53 27.04 -1.31
CA ASN A 113 8.61 27.16 -0.19
C ASN A 113 7.89 25.82 0.04
N LEU A 114 8.47 24.98 0.91
CA LEU A 114 8.01 23.59 1.10
C LEU A 114 6.59 23.48 1.66
N SER A 115 6.08 24.53 2.30
CA SER A 115 4.69 24.58 2.77
C SER A 115 3.73 25.16 1.71
N GLY A 116 4.26 25.80 0.68
CA GLY A 116 3.53 26.60 -0.33
C GLY A 116 2.61 27.66 0.28
N SER A 117 2.82 28.02 1.55
CA SER A 117 1.94 28.89 2.34
C SER A 117 0.44 28.56 2.19
N VAL A 118 0.11 27.28 2.03
CA VAL A 118 -1.27 26.86 1.69
C VAL A 118 -2.24 27.06 2.85
N LYS A 119 -3.51 27.26 2.51
CA LYS A 119 -4.59 27.40 3.49
C LYS A 119 -5.15 26.05 3.90
N VAL A 120 -5.03 25.71 5.18
CA VAL A 120 -5.65 24.53 5.82
C VAL A 120 -6.80 25.00 6.71
N GLY A 121 -8.04 24.77 6.26
CA GLY A 121 -9.22 25.29 6.94
C GLY A 121 -9.20 26.83 6.97
N THR A 122 -9.17 27.42 8.16
CA THR A 122 -9.06 28.88 8.36
C THR A 122 -7.63 29.37 8.52
N VAL A 123 -6.65 28.47 8.62
CA VAL A 123 -5.26 28.79 8.91
C VAL A 123 -4.44 28.81 7.62
N THR A 124 -3.74 29.91 7.37
CA THR A 124 -2.66 29.95 6.37
C THR A 124 -1.39 29.43 7.04
N VAL A 125 -0.78 28.37 6.49
CA VAL A 125 0.50 27.91 7.04
C VAL A 125 1.62 28.89 6.67
N PRO A 126 2.59 29.13 7.57
CA PRO A 126 3.73 29.99 7.29
C PRO A 126 4.61 29.43 6.15
N ALA A 127 5.34 30.31 5.48
CA ALA A 127 6.28 29.94 4.44
C ALA A 127 7.47 29.15 5.02
N LEU A 128 7.81 28.04 4.39
CA LEU A 128 9.03 27.26 4.66
C LEU A 128 9.98 27.36 3.46
N ASP A 129 10.35 28.59 3.08
CA ASP A 129 11.25 28.82 1.95
C ASP A 129 12.71 28.60 2.33
N ILE A 130 13.30 27.52 1.80
CA ILE A 130 14.69 27.14 2.09
C ILE A 130 15.73 28.11 1.51
N ARG A 131 15.37 28.97 0.55
CA ARG A 131 16.27 29.97 -0.02
C ARG A 131 16.49 31.15 0.94
N LYS A 132 15.48 31.46 1.75
CA LYS A 132 15.44 32.59 2.70
C LYS A 132 15.09 32.13 4.09
N SER A 133 15.83 31.14 4.55
CA SER A 133 15.56 30.46 5.81
C SER A 133 15.49 31.36 7.06
N GLU A 134 16.11 32.54 7.01
CA GLU A 134 16.06 33.54 8.06
C GLU A 134 14.64 34.09 8.32
N THR A 135 13.76 34.08 7.31
CA THR A 135 12.36 34.53 7.44
C THR A 135 11.41 33.49 8.01
N ILE A 136 11.86 32.25 8.24
CA ILE A 136 11.04 31.17 8.80
C ILE A 136 10.92 31.33 10.32
N THR A 137 10.24 32.38 10.78
CA THR A 137 10.21 32.78 12.19
C THR A 137 9.56 31.76 13.14
N GLU A 138 8.89 30.77 12.58
CA GLU A 138 8.15 29.74 13.31
C GLU A 138 9.02 28.56 13.74
N LEU A 139 10.25 28.47 13.22
CA LEU A 139 11.23 27.46 13.61
C LEU A 139 12.33 28.05 14.50
N ALA A 140 12.90 27.19 15.36
CA ALA A 140 14.09 27.54 16.14
C ALA A 140 15.26 27.98 15.24
N ALA A 141 16.16 28.83 15.76
CA ALA A 141 17.27 29.41 14.99
C ALA A 141 18.19 28.37 14.34
N ASP A 142 18.52 27.28 15.04
CA ASP A 142 19.36 26.20 14.52
C ASP A 142 18.66 25.44 13.39
N SER A 143 17.34 25.24 13.52
CA SER A 143 16.51 24.64 12.49
C SER A 143 16.44 25.51 11.24
N ARG A 144 16.23 26.83 11.39
CA ARG A 144 16.30 27.78 10.27
C ARG A 144 17.65 27.70 9.55
N THR A 145 18.74 27.70 10.31
CA THR A 145 20.10 27.56 9.76
C THR A 145 20.23 26.28 8.92
N THR A 146 19.70 25.17 9.41
CA THR A 146 19.72 23.88 8.70
C THR A 146 18.84 23.90 7.44
N TYR A 147 17.69 24.57 7.45
CA TYR A 147 16.89 24.80 6.24
C TYR A 147 17.68 25.58 5.19
N GLY A 148 18.42 26.62 5.59
CA GLY A 148 19.30 27.37 4.70
C GLY A 148 20.44 26.53 4.14
N HIS A 149 20.98 25.60 4.93
CA HIS A 149 21.99 24.65 4.45
C HIS A 149 21.46 23.70 3.37
N ALA A 150 20.17 23.31 3.42
CA ALA A 150 19.57 22.45 2.39
C ALA A 150 19.60 23.10 1.00
N TRP A 151 19.17 24.36 0.88
CA TRP A 151 19.26 25.09 -0.39
C TRP A 151 20.71 25.29 -0.84
N LYS A 152 21.57 25.78 0.07
CA LYS A 152 22.99 26.01 -0.22
C LYS A 152 23.72 24.72 -0.60
N ASN A 153 23.29 23.57 -0.12
CA ASN A 153 23.81 22.28 -0.54
C ASN A 153 23.48 21.99 -2.01
N LEU A 154 22.24 22.22 -2.45
CA LEU A 154 21.86 22.08 -3.86
C LEU A 154 22.70 23.00 -4.75
N VAL A 155 22.91 24.25 -4.33
CA VAL A 155 23.75 25.23 -5.05
C VAL A 155 25.21 24.78 -5.10
N GLY A 156 25.80 24.46 -3.95
CA GLY A 156 27.23 24.14 -3.84
C GLY A 156 27.62 22.81 -4.45
N GLN A 157 26.70 21.85 -4.55
CA GLN A 157 26.95 20.56 -5.19
C GLN A 157 26.60 20.56 -6.69
N TYR A 158 25.58 21.32 -7.12
CA TYR A 158 24.96 21.11 -8.44
C TYR A 158 24.67 22.37 -9.25
N LEU A 159 24.09 23.43 -8.68
CA LEU A 159 23.42 24.47 -9.48
C LEU A 159 24.23 25.74 -9.72
N GLY A 160 25.17 26.10 -8.84
CA GLY A 160 25.79 27.42 -8.92
C GLY A 160 27.16 27.51 -8.27
N ASN A 161 27.61 28.75 -8.09
CA ASN A 161 28.97 29.08 -7.71
C ASN A 161 29.03 29.65 -6.29
N GLY A 162 30.24 29.63 -5.72
CA GLY A 162 30.52 30.34 -4.47
C GLY A 162 30.14 29.60 -3.19
N VAL A 163 29.58 28.39 -3.26
CA VAL A 163 29.18 27.61 -2.07
C VAL A 163 29.97 26.31 -1.98
N THR A 164 30.65 26.09 -0.85
CA THR A 164 31.20 24.76 -0.51
C THR A 164 30.25 24.10 0.48
N ALA A 165 29.77 22.90 0.15
CA ALA A 165 28.96 22.07 1.03
C ALA A 165 29.77 20.88 1.55
N THR A 166 29.68 20.60 2.84
CA THR A 166 30.33 19.46 3.50
C THR A 166 29.27 18.65 4.23
N ALA A 167 29.12 17.39 3.83
CA ALA A 167 28.24 16.44 4.50
C ALA A 167 29.06 15.58 5.47
N THR A 168 28.55 15.40 6.68
CA THR A 168 29.12 14.54 7.72
C THR A 168 28.06 13.57 8.21
N GLY A 169 28.46 12.35 8.60
CA GLY A 169 27.51 11.34 9.09
C GLY A 169 26.52 10.86 8.02
N VAL A 170 26.85 11.00 6.73
CA VAL A 170 26.04 10.52 5.60
C VAL A 170 25.69 9.04 5.82
N GLY A 171 24.41 8.70 5.62
CA GLY A 171 23.92 7.33 5.83
C GLY A 171 23.56 6.98 7.27
N SER A 172 23.42 7.98 8.13
CA SER A 172 23.01 7.80 9.51
C SER A 172 22.04 8.90 9.96
N GLU A 173 21.43 8.69 11.12
CA GLU A 173 20.56 9.69 11.77
C GLU A 173 21.30 10.97 12.17
N THR A 174 22.64 10.95 12.16
CA THR A 174 23.48 12.13 12.44
C THR A 174 23.94 12.83 11.16
N ALA A 175 23.35 12.51 10.02
CA ALA A 175 23.66 13.16 8.76
C ALA A 175 23.38 14.67 8.88
N VAL A 176 24.43 15.47 8.71
CA VAL A 176 24.35 16.93 8.74
C VAL A 176 25.13 17.49 7.58
N VAL A 177 24.56 18.50 6.92
CA VAL A 177 25.24 19.30 5.91
C VAL A 177 25.56 20.67 6.48
N LYS A 178 26.80 21.11 6.28
CA LYS A 178 27.25 22.48 6.56
C LYS A 178 27.68 23.14 5.26
N THR A 179 27.41 24.43 5.12
CA THR A 179 27.73 25.17 3.90
C THR A 179 28.45 26.48 4.21
N VAL A 180 29.44 26.83 3.39
CA VAL A 180 30.17 28.10 3.44
C VAL A 180 30.01 28.82 2.09
N THR A 181 29.66 30.11 2.12
CA THR A 181 29.51 30.97 0.94
C THR A 181 30.80 31.78 0.68
N GLY A 182 30.91 32.47 -0.47
CA GLY A 182 32.11 33.25 -0.83
C GLY A 182 33.34 32.39 -1.21
N THR A 183 33.12 31.13 -1.58
CA THR A 183 34.18 30.17 -1.90
C THR A 183 34.53 30.18 -3.40
N ASN A 184 35.55 29.42 -3.80
CA ASN A 184 35.94 29.25 -5.21
C ASN A 184 35.24 28.07 -5.89
N THR A 185 34.22 27.47 -5.27
CA THR A 185 33.46 26.35 -5.87
C THR A 185 32.73 26.83 -7.12
N VAL A 186 32.84 26.07 -8.22
CA VAL A 186 32.19 26.37 -9.50
C VAL A 186 31.40 25.15 -9.96
N ASN A 187 30.10 25.32 -10.17
CA ASN A 187 29.24 24.33 -10.86
C ASN A 187 28.68 24.87 -12.17
N ASP A 188 28.64 26.19 -12.32
CA ASP A 188 28.14 26.89 -13.49
C ASP A 188 29.17 27.92 -13.95
N TYR A 189 30.02 27.55 -14.91
CA TYR A 189 31.01 28.45 -15.49
C TYR A 189 30.39 29.64 -16.27
N GLY A 190 29.06 29.68 -16.40
CA GLY A 190 28.29 30.71 -17.08
C GLY A 190 28.56 32.14 -16.61
N ALA A 191 29.02 32.35 -15.38
CA ALA A 191 29.42 33.68 -14.91
C ALA A 191 30.59 34.31 -15.70
N THR A 192 31.34 33.52 -16.48
CA THR A 192 32.48 34.02 -17.25
C THR A 192 32.03 34.59 -18.60
N ALA A 193 32.49 35.80 -18.93
CA ALA A 193 32.21 36.45 -20.21
C ALA A 193 32.57 35.53 -21.40
N GLY A 194 31.65 35.43 -22.37
CA GLY A 194 31.78 34.52 -23.51
C GLY A 194 31.33 33.08 -23.26
N TYR A 195 31.03 32.70 -22.00
CA TYR A 195 30.54 31.38 -21.63
C TYR A 195 29.14 31.42 -21.00
N SER A 196 28.43 32.55 -21.11
CA SER A 196 27.14 32.76 -20.45
C SER A 196 26.14 31.64 -20.70
N THR A 197 25.58 31.12 -19.62
CA THR A 197 24.51 30.13 -19.64
C THR A 197 23.14 30.81 -19.64
N GLU A 198 23.06 32.07 -19.21
CA GLU A 198 21.85 32.90 -19.28
C GLU A 198 21.44 33.16 -20.75
N VAL A 199 20.14 33.06 -21.04
CA VAL A 199 19.58 33.43 -22.34
C VAL A 199 19.53 34.95 -22.46
N GLY A 200 19.87 35.48 -23.64
CA GLY A 200 19.81 36.94 -23.90
C GLY A 200 20.99 37.76 -23.36
N ASN A 201 21.81 37.20 -22.45
CA ASN A 201 22.98 37.88 -21.89
C ASN A 201 24.29 37.20 -22.30
N VAL A 202 25.11 37.88 -23.12
CA VAL A 202 26.41 37.35 -23.62
C VAL A 202 27.60 37.66 -22.71
N ASN A 203 27.44 38.58 -21.76
CA ASN A 203 28.54 39.09 -20.93
C ASN A 203 28.81 38.24 -19.68
N GLY A 204 28.12 37.11 -19.55
CA GLY A 204 28.20 36.19 -18.41
C GLY A 204 26.95 36.27 -17.53
N GLY A 205 26.64 35.16 -16.86
CA GLY A 205 25.53 34.99 -15.94
C GLY A 205 25.49 33.54 -15.44
N ALA A 206 25.75 33.33 -14.14
CA ALA A 206 25.49 32.03 -13.51
C ALA A 206 24.11 32.05 -12.86
N LEU A 207 23.41 30.92 -12.89
CA LEU A 207 22.06 30.82 -12.32
C LEU A 207 22.02 31.25 -10.84
N TYR A 208 23.01 30.79 -10.07
CA TYR A 208 23.22 31.23 -8.68
C TYR A 208 24.69 31.54 -8.44
N ASP A 209 25.01 32.75 -7.98
CA ASP A 209 26.37 33.17 -7.66
C ASP A 209 26.49 33.72 -6.24
N TYR A 210 27.08 32.93 -5.34
CA TYR A 210 27.39 33.31 -3.96
C TYR A 210 28.84 33.81 -3.77
N LYS A 211 29.56 34.13 -4.86
CA LYS A 211 30.97 34.57 -4.83
C LYS A 211 31.10 36.09 -4.81
N THR A 212 30.39 36.80 -5.68
CA THR A 212 30.60 38.25 -5.94
C THR A 212 29.33 39.11 -5.87
N ALA A 213 28.14 38.51 -5.83
CA ALA A 213 26.86 39.21 -5.82
C ALA A 213 25.94 38.70 -4.69
N THR A 214 24.84 39.42 -4.44
CA THR A 214 23.68 38.82 -3.75
C THR A 214 23.02 37.89 -4.76
N PRO A 215 23.04 36.57 -4.55
CA PRO A 215 22.36 35.65 -5.45
C PRO A 215 20.86 35.91 -5.45
N ALA A 216 20.23 35.62 -6.59
CA ALA A 216 18.78 35.64 -6.74
C ALA A 216 18.05 34.96 -5.58
N ASP A 217 16.94 35.55 -5.15
CA ASP A 217 16.22 35.21 -3.92
C ASP A 217 14.83 34.60 -4.16
N VAL A 218 13.98 34.65 -3.14
CA VAL A 218 12.65 34.03 -3.14
C VAL A 218 11.66 34.63 -4.13
N THR A 219 11.91 35.87 -4.53
CA THR A 219 11.10 36.60 -5.50
C THR A 219 11.41 36.22 -6.95
N ASP A 220 12.47 35.41 -7.12
CA ASP A 220 12.94 35.02 -8.44
C ASP A 220 12.42 33.66 -8.87
N SER A 221 12.01 33.61 -10.14
CA SER A 221 11.53 32.42 -10.82
C SER A 221 12.45 32.11 -11.99
N PHE A 222 12.81 30.83 -12.14
CA PHE A 222 13.80 30.41 -13.12
C PHE A 222 13.32 29.22 -13.94
N PHE A 223 13.63 29.25 -15.23
CA PHE A 223 13.65 28.06 -16.07
C PHE A 223 15.10 27.72 -16.41
N PHE A 224 15.49 26.45 -16.33
CA PHE A 224 16.83 26.05 -16.74
C PHE A 224 16.90 24.62 -17.28
N VAL A 225 17.90 24.40 -18.14
CA VAL A 225 18.32 23.08 -18.62
C VAL A 225 19.58 22.70 -17.87
N TYR A 226 19.58 21.49 -17.30
CA TYR A 226 20.63 20.95 -16.47
C TYR A 226 21.21 19.68 -17.07
N ASP A 227 22.52 19.55 -17.02
CA ASP A 227 23.28 18.36 -17.36
C ASP A 227 24.46 18.23 -16.39
N LYS A 228 24.39 17.24 -15.50
CA LYS A 228 25.40 17.01 -14.46
C LYS A 228 26.82 16.82 -15.02
N ALA A 229 26.94 16.26 -16.22
CA ALA A 229 28.21 15.94 -16.86
C ALA A 229 28.73 17.07 -17.76
N ASN A 230 27.94 18.14 -17.98
CA ASN A 230 28.32 19.19 -18.90
C ASN A 230 29.53 20.01 -18.41
N THR A 231 30.47 20.22 -19.33
CA THR A 231 31.67 21.01 -19.11
C THR A 231 31.94 21.89 -20.32
N VAL A 232 32.57 23.04 -20.08
CA VAL A 232 33.12 23.91 -21.12
C VAL A 232 34.62 23.97 -20.97
N THR A 233 35.38 24.05 -22.06
CA THR A 233 36.83 24.19 -22.00
C THR A 233 37.23 25.54 -22.57
N PRO A 234 37.54 26.52 -21.71
CA PRO A 234 38.05 27.79 -22.19
C PRO A 234 39.39 27.63 -22.89
N ASP A 235 39.64 28.47 -23.90
CA ASP A 235 40.90 28.43 -24.66
C ASP A 235 42.13 28.50 -23.73
N GLY A 236 43.01 27.51 -23.86
CA GLY A 236 44.21 27.40 -23.03
C GLY A 236 43.96 27.04 -21.57
N SER A 237 42.75 26.63 -21.20
CA SER A 237 42.37 26.23 -19.83
C SER A 237 42.01 24.74 -19.73
N THR A 238 41.74 24.30 -18.50
CA THR A 238 41.18 22.96 -18.22
C THR A 238 39.65 23.01 -18.28
N ALA A 239 39.01 21.86 -18.56
CA ALA A 239 37.56 21.74 -18.56
C ALA A 239 36.96 22.25 -17.24
N GLN A 240 35.98 23.14 -17.35
CA GLN A 240 35.26 23.76 -16.25
C GLN A 240 33.82 23.24 -16.19
N PRO A 241 33.26 23.00 -14.99
CA PRO A 241 31.87 22.60 -14.84
C PRO A 241 30.92 23.67 -15.36
N ALA A 242 29.97 23.29 -16.22
CA ALA A 242 28.90 24.14 -16.71
C ALA A 242 27.58 23.39 -16.64
N LYS A 243 27.25 22.88 -15.45
CA LYS A 243 26.14 21.93 -15.27
C LYS A 243 24.78 22.53 -15.63
N VAL A 244 24.62 23.84 -15.44
CA VAL A 244 23.51 24.60 -16.02
C VAL A 244 23.88 24.91 -17.47
N VAL A 245 23.19 24.28 -18.42
CA VAL A 245 23.49 24.43 -19.86
C VAL A 245 22.90 25.74 -20.39
N SER A 246 21.70 26.06 -19.92
CA SER A 246 20.99 27.28 -20.28
C SER A 246 19.99 27.65 -19.21
N TRP A 247 19.78 28.94 -18.93
CA TRP A 247 18.74 29.37 -18.00
C TRP A 247 18.13 30.72 -18.38
N VAL A 248 16.93 30.98 -17.86
CA VAL A 248 16.12 32.18 -18.08
C VAL A 248 15.71 32.75 -16.74
N ASN A 249 15.95 34.03 -16.51
CA ASN A 249 15.35 34.75 -15.39
C ASN A 249 13.90 35.11 -15.73
N LEU A 250 12.95 34.27 -15.34
CA LEU A 250 11.55 34.53 -15.62
C LEU A 250 11.04 35.77 -14.87
N THR A 251 11.71 36.20 -13.79
CA THR A 251 11.30 37.38 -13.02
C THR A 251 11.48 38.69 -13.80
N ASP A 252 12.51 38.77 -14.65
CA ASP A 252 12.84 39.97 -15.42
C ASP A 252 12.06 40.08 -16.74
N GLU A 253 11.30 39.04 -17.09
CA GLU A 253 10.58 38.99 -18.36
C GLU A 253 9.43 40.00 -18.42
N ALA A 254 9.52 40.91 -19.39
CA ALA A 254 8.56 42.00 -19.58
C ALA A 254 7.14 41.51 -19.98
N SER A 255 7.00 40.27 -20.44
CA SER A 255 5.72 39.66 -20.79
C SER A 255 5.80 38.13 -20.85
N THR A 256 4.65 37.45 -20.85
CA THR A 256 4.56 36.00 -21.10
C THR A 256 5.07 35.58 -22.46
N ALA A 257 4.96 36.44 -23.47
CA ALA A 257 5.48 36.16 -24.81
C ALA A 257 7.01 36.18 -24.83
N ALA A 258 7.62 37.11 -24.08
CA ALA A 258 9.08 37.18 -23.91
C ALA A 258 9.59 35.95 -23.13
N ALA A 259 8.95 35.64 -22.00
CA ALA A 259 9.26 34.43 -21.24
C ALA A 259 9.17 33.15 -22.09
N ALA A 260 8.12 33.01 -22.91
CA ALA A 260 7.98 31.87 -23.81
C ALA A 260 9.07 31.83 -24.91
N ALA A 261 9.48 32.98 -25.44
CA ALA A 261 10.54 33.07 -26.44
C ALA A 261 11.89 32.63 -25.85
N ASP A 262 12.21 33.09 -24.65
CA ASP A 262 13.48 32.80 -23.99
C ASP A 262 13.54 31.37 -23.48
N VAL A 263 12.42 30.81 -23.01
CA VAL A 263 12.30 29.37 -22.71
C VAL A 263 12.53 28.53 -23.97
N ASN A 264 11.97 28.93 -25.12
CA ASN A 264 12.24 28.23 -26.38
C ASN A 264 13.71 28.33 -26.79
N ALA A 265 14.37 29.48 -26.57
CA ALA A 265 15.79 29.64 -26.84
C ALA A 265 16.66 28.77 -25.91
N ALA A 266 16.31 28.67 -24.62
CA ALA A 266 16.95 27.78 -23.66
C ALA A 266 16.85 26.31 -24.10
N ILE A 267 15.63 25.82 -24.37
CA ILE A 267 15.39 24.46 -24.88
C ILE A 267 16.14 24.24 -26.20
N GLY A 268 16.17 25.25 -27.07
CA GLY A 268 16.86 25.22 -28.36
C GLY A 268 18.38 25.03 -28.28
N LYS A 269 19.03 25.37 -27.16
CA LYS A 269 20.49 25.16 -27.00
C LYS A 269 20.87 23.67 -26.99
N VAL A 270 20.00 22.81 -26.49
CA VAL A 270 20.22 21.35 -26.44
C VAL A 270 19.36 20.58 -27.44
N GLY A 271 18.19 21.12 -27.76
CA GLY A 271 17.16 20.47 -28.56
C GLY A 271 16.17 19.69 -27.68
N PRO A 272 14.85 19.81 -27.90
CA PRO A 272 13.85 19.23 -27.01
C PRO A 272 13.88 17.69 -26.93
N ALA A 273 14.40 17.02 -27.97
CA ALA A 273 14.50 15.57 -28.02
C ALA A 273 15.66 15.00 -27.18
N THR A 274 16.60 15.84 -26.73
CA THR A 274 17.70 15.42 -25.83
C THR A 274 17.33 15.53 -24.36
N LEU A 275 16.22 16.22 -24.05
CA LEU A 275 15.73 16.33 -22.68
C LEU A 275 15.11 15.01 -22.24
N ASP A 276 15.74 14.41 -21.24
CA ASP A 276 15.37 13.15 -20.61
C ASP A 276 14.17 13.31 -19.68
N GLU A 277 13.49 12.20 -19.46
CA GLU A 277 12.42 12.07 -18.47
C GLU A 277 12.73 10.89 -17.55
N LEU A 278 12.80 11.17 -16.24
CA LEU A 278 12.80 10.16 -15.20
C LEU A 278 11.48 10.23 -14.44
N ASP A 279 10.73 9.14 -14.51
CA ASP A 279 9.44 9.00 -13.85
C ASP A 279 9.58 8.80 -12.34
N GLN A 280 8.45 8.81 -11.64
CA GLN A 280 8.39 8.55 -10.20
C GLN A 280 8.98 7.18 -9.84
N PHE A 281 8.83 6.17 -10.70
CA PHE A 281 9.31 4.83 -10.42
C PHE A 281 10.84 4.75 -10.42
N ALA A 282 11.52 5.45 -11.33
CA ALA A 282 12.98 5.55 -11.36
C ALA A 282 13.52 6.07 -10.01
N TRP A 283 12.88 7.11 -9.46
CA TRP A 283 13.20 7.63 -8.13
C TRP A 283 12.95 6.59 -7.04
N TRP A 284 11.74 6.01 -6.97
CA TRP A 284 11.39 5.00 -5.95
C TRP A 284 12.34 3.81 -5.98
N LYS A 285 12.62 3.26 -7.16
CA LYS A 285 13.52 2.12 -7.34
C LYS A 285 14.94 2.46 -6.88
N SER A 286 15.45 3.65 -7.22
CA SER A 286 16.77 4.11 -6.78
C SER A 286 16.84 4.22 -5.26
N GLU A 287 15.99 5.06 -4.67
CA GLU A 287 16.08 5.44 -3.25
C GLU A 287 15.74 4.28 -2.31
N VAL A 288 14.69 3.51 -2.61
CA VAL A 288 14.30 2.36 -1.77
C VAL A 288 15.42 1.33 -1.69
N ASN A 289 16.02 1.00 -2.84
CA ASN A 289 17.07 -0.03 -2.90
C ASN A 289 18.37 0.47 -2.27
N ALA A 290 18.76 1.72 -2.51
CA ALA A 290 19.94 2.33 -1.89
C ALA A 290 19.84 2.31 -0.37
N ARG A 291 18.71 2.75 0.18
CA ARG A 291 18.48 2.81 1.64
C ARG A 291 18.29 1.43 2.27
N GLN A 292 17.80 0.44 1.52
CA GLN A 292 17.80 -0.97 1.95
C GLN A 292 19.21 -1.48 2.15
N LYS A 293 20.07 -1.26 1.16
CA LYS A 293 21.45 -1.69 1.24
C LYS A 293 22.20 -1.02 2.39
N GLU A 294 21.94 0.26 2.62
CA GLU A 294 22.57 1.06 3.67
C GLU A 294 22.12 0.68 5.08
N GLN A 295 20.81 0.63 5.33
CA GLN A 295 20.28 0.45 6.70
C GLN A 295 20.13 -1.01 7.12
N ALA A 296 20.20 -1.94 6.16
CA ALA A 296 20.13 -3.38 6.42
C ALA A 296 21.19 -4.14 5.61
N PRO A 297 22.50 -3.90 5.84
CA PRO A 297 23.59 -4.40 4.99
C PRO A 297 23.85 -5.91 5.11
N ARG A 298 23.12 -6.60 5.98
CA ARG A 298 23.30 -8.03 6.26
C ARG A 298 22.48 -8.89 5.29
N VAL A 299 23.08 -9.98 4.81
CA VAL A 299 22.45 -10.89 3.83
C VAL A 299 21.15 -11.50 4.38
N ASP A 300 21.12 -11.91 5.65
CA ASP A 300 19.90 -12.44 6.30
C ASP A 300 18.79 -11.40 6.52
N ARG A 301 19.09 -10.12 6.25
CA ARG A 301 18.14 -9.01 6.18
C ARG A 301 17.86 -8.56 4.74
N GLY A 302 18.30 -9.33 3.76
CA GLY A 302 18.01 -9.15 2.33
C GLY A 302 18.83 -8.07 1.64
N SER A 303 20.06 -7.79 2.09
CA SER A 303 20.93 -6.76 1.48
C SER A 303 21.30 -6.99 0.01
N GLU A 304 21.23 -8.24 -0.46
CA GLU A 304 21.56 -8.64 -1.82
C GLU A 304 20.33 -8.73 -2.75
N VAL A 305 19.13 -8.52 -2.21
CA VAL A 305 17.88 -8.65 -2.96
C VAL A 305 17.23 -7.26 -3.06
N PRO A 306 17.04 -6.72 -4.28
CA PRO A 306 16.36 -5.45 -4.44
C PRO A 306 14.93 -5.55 -3.92
N VAL A 307 14.48 -4.48 -3.26
CA VAL A 307 13.09 -4.31 -2.80
C VAL A 307 12.17 -4.03 -3.97
N LEU A 308 12.60 -3.15 -4.89
CA LEU A 308 11.88 -2.80 -6.11
C LEU A 308 12.69 -3.19 -7.34
N THR A 309 12.00 -3.72 -8.36
CA THR A 309 12.55 -4.20 -9.63
C THR A 309 11.71 -3.66 -10.79
N ASP A 310 12.24 -3.68 -12.02
CA ASP A 310 11.49 -3.18 -13.19
C ASP A 310 10.16 -3.92 -13.44
N ALA A 311 10.00 -5.12 -12.89
CA ALA A 311 8.74 -5.85 -12.93
C ALA A 311 7.61 -5.12 -12.19
N ASP A 312 7.92 -4.38 -11.12
CA ASP A 312 6.94 -3.63 -10.34
C ASP A 312 6.32 -2.46 -11.14
N ASN A 313 7.01 -1.97 -12.19
CA ASN A 313 6.53 -0.94 -13.11
C ASN A 313 6.10 -1.49 -14.49
N ALA A 314 5.87 -2.80 -14.60
CA ALA A 314 5.50 -3.38 -15.89
C ALA A 314 4.16 -2.80 -16.41
N ALA A 315 4.19 -2.16 -17.58
CA ALA A 315 2.99 -1.57 -18.19
C ALA A 315 1.87 -2.60 -18.44
N ALA A 316 2.23 -3.87 -18.67
CA ALA A 316 1.27 -4.97 -18.80
C ALA A 316 0.43 -5.20 -17.54
N ASP A 317 1.01 -4.88 -16.38
CA ASP A 317 0.42 -5.02 -15.06
C ASP A 317 -0.17 -3.69 -14.55
N GLY A 318 -0.14 -2.63 -15.37
CA GLY A 318 -0.74 -1.33 -15.05
C GLY A 318 0.28 -0.24 -14.65
N GLY A 319 1.58 -0.55 -14.65
CA GLY A 319 2.64 0.42 -14.31
C GLY A 319 2.61 0.87 -12.85
N TRP A 320 3.52 1.75 -12.49
CA TRP A 320 3.67 2.24 -11.12
C TRP A 320 2.51 3.16 -10.70
N ARG A 321 1.94 2.89 -9.51
CA ARG A 321 0.72 3.58 -9.01
C ARG A 321 0.94 4.45 -7.78
N ILE A 322 2.15 4.52 -7.23
CA ILE A 322 2.46 5.31 -6.02
C ILE A 322 3.14 6.63 -6.40
N GLN A 323 2.40 7.72 -6.33
CA GLN A 323 2.83 9.05 -6.79
C GLN A 323 3.22 9.90 -5.59
N GLN A 324 4.48 10.35 -5.49
CA GLN A 324 4.84 11.32 -4.45
C GLN A 324 4.10 12.64 -4.69
N VAL A 325 3.64 13.25 -3.59
CA VAL A 325 3.01 14.58 -3.60
C VAL A 325 3.75 15.54 -2.69
N THR A 326 3.73 16.81 -3.06
CA THR A 326 4.21 17.90 -2.20
C THR A 326 3.20 18.20 -1.08
N TYR A 327 3.59 18.93 -0.03
CA TYR A 327 2.65 19.34 1.00
C TYR A 327 1.48 20.20 0.44
N PRO A 328 1.72 21.19 -0.44
CA PRO A 328 0.64 21.92 -1.11
C PRO A 328 -0.32 21.01 -1.89
N GLU A 329 0.22 20.03 -2.61
CA GLU A 329 -0.57 19.07 -3.39
C GLU A 329 -1.40 18.15 -2.48
N LEU A 330 -0.86 17.69 -1.34
CA LEU A 330 -1.63 16.94 -0.33
C LEU A 330 -2.82 17.78 0.20
N VAL A 331 -2.58 19.05 0.52
CA VAL A 331 -3.65 19.93 1.03
C VAL A 331 -4.71 20.19 -0.04
N ASP A 332 -4.30 20.39 -1.29
CA ASP A 332 -5.22 20.57 -2.42
C ASP A 332 -6.06 19.30 -2.68
N LEU A 333 -5.43 18.12 -2.69
CA LEU A 333 -6.08 16.82 -2.76
C LEU A 333 -7.19 16.68 -1.71
N LEU A 334 -6.87 16.98 -0.45
CA LEU A 334 -7.82 16.87 0.67
C LEU A 334 -8.92 17.93 0.64
N LYS A 335 -8.64 19.12 0.08
CA LYS A 335 -9.60 20.23 -0.02
C LYS A 335 -10.57 20.11 -1.19
N SER A 336 -10.20 19.46 -2.29
CA SER A 336 -10.90 19.41 -3.59
C SER A 336 -12.22 18.61 -3.58
N GLY A 337 -13.04 18.81 -2.54
CA GLY A 337 -14.17 18.00 -2.08
C GLY A 337 -15.37 17.80 -3.01
N THR A 338 -15.20 17.75 -4.34
CA THR A 338 -16.21 17.26 -5.30
C THR A 338 -15.70 16.11 -6.17
N ASP A 339 -14.39 15.84 -6.21
CA ASP A 339 -13.79 14.93 -7.21
C ASP A 339 -12.74 13.93 -6.67
N ALA A 340 -12.40 13.96 -5.38
CA ALA A 340 -11.25 13.22 -4.85
C ALA A 340 -11.64 12.22 -3.73
N ASN A 341 -12.21 11.08 -4.10
CA ASN A 341 -11.83 9.87 -3.37
C ASN A 341 -10.32 9.71 -3.58
N ALA A 342 -9.55 9.44 -2.52
CA ALA A 342 -8.10 9.35 -2.60
C ALA A 342 -7.60 8.22 -1.72
N VAL A 343 -6.63 7.46 -2.22
CA VAL A 343 -5.82 6.58 -1.37
C VAL A 343 -4.52 7.30 -1.08
N ILE A 344 -4.23 7.50 0.20
CA ILE A 344 -3.07 8.27 0.66
C ILE A 344 -2.17 7.35 1.49
N LEU A 345 -0.90 7.29 1.11
CA LEU A 345 0.17 6.64 1.86
C LEU A 345 0.97 7.72 2.58
N PHE A 346 1.02 7.65 3.91
CA PHE A 346 2.00 8.36 4.70
C PHE A 346 3.22 7.46 4.88
N GLY A 347 4.35 7.88 4.33
CA GLY A 347 5.59 7.12 4.39
C GLY A 347 6.68 7.65 3.48
N GLY A 348 7.92 7.33 3.84
CA GLY A 348 9.11 7.70 3.09
C GLY A 348 10.07 6.53 2.94
N THR A 349 10.99 6.65 1.98
CA THR A 349 12.03 5.65 1.70
C THR A 349 13.03 5.53 2.86
N TRP A 350 13.16 6.55 3.71
CA TRP A 350 13.96 6.53 4.94
C TRP A 350 13.47 5.49 5.95
N CYS A 351 12.19 5.11 5.93
CA CYS A 351 11.62 4.21 6.92
C CYS A 351 11.85 2.74 6.52
N PRO A 352 12.47 1.90 7.37
CA PRO A 352 12.61 0.47 7.12
C PRO A 352 11.28 -0.28 7.12
N ASN A 353 10.21 0.33 7.65
CA ASN A 353 8.88 -0.27 7.63
C ASN A 353 8.08 0.05 6.35
N THR A 354 8.35 1.18 5.69
CA THR A 354 7.60 1.60 4.49
C THR A 354 8.07 0.85 3.25
N ARG A 355 9.39 0.82 3.02
CA ARG A 355 10.03 0.14 1.88
C ARG A 355 9.48 -1.27 1.59
N PRO A 356 9.40 -2.19 2.57
CA PRO A 356 9.02 -3.58 2.30
C PRO A 356 7.60 -3.78 1.79
N VAL A 357 6.70 -2.83 2.01
CA VAL A 357 5.28 -2.96 1.63
C VAL A 357 4.95 -2.29 0.31
N LEU A 358 5.87 -1.47 -0.24
CA LEU A 358 5.65 -0.75 -1.50
C LEU A 358 5.33 -1.66 -2.69
N PRO A 359 6.02 -2.81 -2.92
CA PRO A 359 5.67 -3.69 -4.03
C PRO A 359 4.22 -4.17 -3.95
N PHE A 360 3.75 -4.54 -2.75
CA PHE A 360 2.40 -5.05 -2.52
C PHE A 360 1.33 -3.96 -2.60
N ILE A 361 1.61 -2.76 -2.08
CA ILE A 361 0.72 -1.60 -2.25
C ILE A 361 0.56 -1.27 -3.74
N ASN A 362 1.64 -1.32 -4.50
CA ASN A 362 1.61 -1.07 -5.94
C ASN A 362 0.85 -2.19 -6.69
N GLU A 363 1.10 -3.46 -6.36
CA GLU A 363 0.38 -4.61 -6.93
C GLU A 363 -1.14 -4.51 -6.69
N ASP A 364 -1.57 -4.22 -5.47
CA ASP A 364 -2.99 -4.08 -5.17
C ASP A 364 -3.57 -2.80 -5.82
N ALA A 365 -2.82 -1.70 -5.85
CA ALA A 365 -3.23 -0.50 -6.57
C ALA A 365 -3.40 -0.75 -8.09
N GLN A 366 -2.52 -1.55 -8.69
CA GLN A 366 -2.61 -2.02 -10.08
C GLN A 366 -3.85 -2.88 -10.32
N GLU A 367 -4.10 -3.87 -9.46
CA GLU A 367 -5.26 -4.77 -9.54
C GLU A 367 -6.60 -4.04 -9.43
N HIS A 368 -6.61 -2.95 -8.66
CA HIS A 368 -7.80 -2.14 -8.39
C HIS A 368 -7.91 -0.86 -9.23
N ASP A 369 -6.93 -0.58 -10.11
CA ASP A 369 -6.81 0.64 -10.93
C ASP A 369 -6.90 1.94 -10.11
N VAL A 370 -6.17 1.98 -8.99
CA VAL A 370 -6.14 3.09 -8.06
C VAL A 370 -4.78 3.78 -8.10
N THR A 371 -4.77 5.12 -8.06
CA THR A 371 -3.56 5.88 -7.77
C THR A 371 -3.43 6.07 -6.26
N VAL A 372 -2.24 5.79 -5.72
CA VAL A 372 -1.88 6.02 -4.33
C VAL A 372 -1.03 7.28 -4.25
N PHE A 373 -1.50 8.29 -3.54
CA PHE A 373 -0.75 9.53 -3.30
C PHE A 373 0.12 9.37 -2.06
N ASN A 374 1.44 9.48 -2.22
CA ASN A 374 2.39 9.33 -1.13
C ASN A 374 2.86 10.68 -0.59
N PHE A 375 2.59 10.95 0.68
CA PHE A 375 3.17 12.08 1.40
C PHE A 375 4.26 11.59 2.36
N ASP A 376 5.48 12.06 2.15
CA ASP A 376 6.57 11.82 3.10
C ASP A 376 6.52 12.84 4.24
N THR A 377 6.39 12.35 5.46
CA THR A 377 6.43 13.19 6.67
C THR A 377 7.83 13.76 6.95
N VAL A 378 8.84 13.35 6.21
CA VAL A 378 10.24 13.82 6.28
C VAL A 378 10.55 14.49 4.94
N LEU A 379 10.49 15.81 4.91
CA LEU A 379 10.39 16.58 3.66
C LEU A 379 11.68 16.52 2.82
N ASP A 380 12.83 16.29 3.45
CA ASP A 380 14.12 16.11 2.80
C ASP A 380 14.43 14.65 2.46
N GLY A 381 13.54 13.72 2.85
CA GLY A 381 13.77 12.30 2.78
C GLY A 381 14.95 11.83 3.64
N GLY A 382 15.52 12.63 4.55
CA GLY A 382 16.68 12.22 5.34
C GLY A 382 16.40 11.01 6.26
N GLN A 383 17.44 10.29 6.67
CA GLN A 383 17.28 9.31 7.75
C GLN A 383 16.85 10.04 9.04
N VAL A 384 15.89 9.46 9.77
CA VAL A 384 15.39 10.05 11.01
C VAL A 384 15.83 9.24 12.22
N GLY A 385 16.23 9.93 13.27
CA GLY A 385 16.51 9.33 14.56
C GLY A 385 15.43 9.57 15.59
N GLY A 386 15.04 8.49 16.28
CA GLY A 386 14.16 8.50 17.45
C GLY A 386 12.78 9.16 17.27
N SER A 387 11.96 9.13 18.31
CA SER A 387 10.65 9.79 18.35
C SER A 387 10.71 11.24 18.85
N THR A 388 11.90 11.84 18.87
CA THR A 388 12.19 13.10 19.54
C THR A 388 12.31 14.24 18.53
N THR A 389 11.76 15.41 18.87
CA THR A 389 12.09 16.71 18.26
C THR A 389 13.60 16.80 18.07
N SER A 390 14.08 17.01 16.85
CA SER A 390 15.52 16.98 16.56
C SER A 390 15.91 18.18 15.71
N ALA A 391 16.81 19.00 16.25
CA ALA A 391 17.48 20.05 15.49
C ALA A 391 18.51 19.49 14.49
N VAL A 392 18.85 18.20 14.57
CA VAL A 392 19.80 17.54 13.65
C VAL A 392 19.18 17.33 12.27
N ASN A 393 17.91 16.88 12.23
CA ASN A 393 17.11 16.87 11.01
C ASN A 393 15.73 17.53 11.29
N PRO A 394 15.61 18.84 11.02
CA PRO A 394 14.39 19.59 11.30
C PRO A 394 13.29 19.43 10.23
N PHE A 395 13.50 18.67 9.15
CA PHE A 395 12.52 18.48 8.05
C PHE A 395 11.39 17.48 8.36
N GLN A 396 11.28 17.02 9.61
CA GLN A 396 10.28 16.05 10.04
C GLN A 396 9.01 16.75 10.52
N SER A 397 7.87 16.54 9.86
CA SER A 397 6.59 17.17 10.20
C SER A 397 5.78 16.42 11.27
N ARG A 398 6.02 15.12 11.47
CA ARG A 398 5.22 14.27 12.39
C ARG A 398 5.76 14.19 13.83
N ASN A 399 6.79 14.96 14.17
CA ASN A 399 7.42 14.94 15.50
C ASN A 399 6.80 15.98 16.41
N THR A 400 6.69 15.70 17.71
CA THR A 400 6.13 16.63 18.72
C THR A 400 6.92 17.95 18.77
N ALA A 401 6.24 19.09 18.91
CA ALA A 401 6.88 20.41 18.97
C ALA A 401 7.66 20.65 20.27
N ASN A 402 7.36 19.91 21.33
CA ASN A 402 8.03 20.00 22.63
C ASN A 402 8.11 18.60 23.30
N ASN A 403 9.10 17.79 22.96
CA ASN A 403 9.31 16.46 23.55
C ASN A 403 10.15 16.52 24.83
N GLY A 404 9.70 17.29 25.83
CA GLY A 404 10.42 17.45 27.10
C GLY A 404 11.75 18.20 26.98
N SER A 405 11.94 18.95 25.90
CA SER A 405 13.14 19.74 25.66
C SER A 405 13.12 21.08 26.38
N THR A 406 14.28 21.68 26.62
CA THR A 406 14.37 23.08 27.05
C THR A 406 13.65 23.98 26.03
N ALA A 407 13.22 25.19 26.44
CA ALA A 407 12.57 26.15 25.54
C ALA A 407 13.36 26.43 24.24
N ALA A 408 14.67 26.15 24.23
CA ALA A 408 15.56 26.28 23.08
C ALA A 408 15.28 25.32 21.91
N LEU A 409 14.59 24.20 22.14
CA LEU A 409 14.24 23.21 21.09
C LEU A 409 12.74 23.17 20.78
N ALA A 410 11.94 24.06 21.39
CA ALA A 410 10.56 24.25 20.98
C ALA A 410 10.51 24.64 19.50
N ASN A 411 9.61 24.03 18.74
CA ASN A 411 9.50 24.24 17.28
C ASN A 411 10.80 23.98 16.49
N ALA A 412 11.61 22.99 16.90
CA ALA A 412 12.72 22.58 16.02
C ALA A 412 12.23 21.97 14.69
N ASN A 413 10.97 21.52 14.64
CA ASN A 413 10.35 20.83 13.52
C ASN A 413 9.06 21.57 13.09
N PRO A 414 8.68 21.53 11.80
CA PRO A 414 7.46 22.18 11.28
C PRO A 414 6.20 21.34 11.59
N THR A 415 6.00 20.99 12.86
CA THR A 415 4.95 20.04 13.27
C THR A 415 3.54 20.52 12.94
N PHE A 416 3.36 21.84 12.85
CA PHE A 416 2.09 22.45 12.50
C PHE A 416 1.56 22.00 11.12
N LEU A 417 2.42 21.59 10.19
CA LEU A 417 2.00 21.04 8.90
C LEU A 417 1.17 19.77 9.09
N TYR A 418 1.70 18.80 9.83
CA TYR A 418 1.03 17.55 10.16
C TYR A 418 -0.20 17.79 11.04
N GLY A 419 -0.04 18.62 12.07
CA GLY A 419 -1.09 18.94 13.03
C GLY A 419 -2.36 19.48 12.38
N HIS A 420 -2.21 20.47 11.50
CA HIS A 420 -3.34 21.09 10.80
C HIS A 420 -4.01 20.15 9.81
N VAL A 421 -3.25 19.37 9.03
CA VAL A 421 -3.83 18.38 8.11
C VAL A 421 -4.68 17.36 8.87
N LEU A 422 -4.16 16.84 9.98
CA LEU A 422 -4.90 15.84 10.76
C LEU A 422 -6.16 16.41 11.39
N GLN A 423 -6.08 17.58 12.02
CA GLN A 423 -7.24 18.17 12.69
C GLN A 423 -8.32 18.63 11.70
N GLN A 424 -7.92 19.14 10.53
CA GLN A 424 -8.85 19.71 9.57
C GLN A 424 -9.49 18.67 8.66
N TYR A 425 -8.70 17.72 8.15
CA TYR A 425 -9.13 16.81 7.09
C TYR A 425 -9.21 15.34 7.54
N LEU A 426 -8.46 14.94 8.58
CA LEU A 426 -8.34 13.55 9.02
C LEU A 426 -8.73 13.35 10.50
N ASN A 427 -9.72 14.10 10.98
CA ASN A 427 -10.07 14.15 12.40
C ASN A 427 -10.61 12.81 12.97
N ASN A 428 -11.09 11.92 12.10
CA ASN A 428 -11.60 10.60 12.44
C ASN A 428 -10.54 9.48 12.31
N ILE A 429 -9.26 9.85 12.17
CA ILE A 429 -8.15 8.88 12.10
C ILE A 429 -8.09 8.01 13.37
N VAL A 430 -7.73 6.74 13.21
CA VAL A 430 -7.41 5.84 14.32
C VAL A 430 -5.97 5.38 14.18
N THR A 431 -5.23 5.41 15.26
CA THR A 431 -3.78 5.15 15.28
C THR A 431 -3.46 4.19 16.41
N GLN A 432 -2.32 3.50 16.32
CA GLN A 432 -1.83 2.67 17.41
C GLN A 432 -1.55 3.48 18.68
N TYR A 433 -1.11 4.72 18.51
CA TYR A 433 -0.87 5.65 19.61
C TYR A 433 -2.11 6.46 19.92
N ASP A 434 -2.51 6.43 21.19
CA ASP A 434 -3.69 7.16 21.69
C ASP A 434 -3.24 8.26 22.66
N PRO A 435 -3.50 9.54 22.34
CA PRO A 435 -3.20 10.67 23.22
C PRO A 435 -3.75 10.53 24.65
N ALA A 436 -4.87 9.81 24.84
CA ALA A 436 -5.44 9.55 26.17
C ALA A 436 -4.53 8.70 27.07
N ARG A 437 -3.54 8.01 26.50
CA ARG A 437 -2.62 7.12 27.20
C ARG A 437 -1.29 7.77 27.59
N GLY A 438 -1.09 9.05 27.28
CA GLY A 438 0.05 9.85 27.75
C GLY A 438 0.78 10.63 26.65
N ALA A 439 1.65 11.55 27.07
CA ALA A 439 2.30 12.52 26.17
C ALA A 439 3.18 11.89 25.07
N SER A 440 3.74 10.70 25.29
CA SER A 440 4.54 9.99 24.27
C SER A 440 3.70 9.38 23.14
N GLN A 441 2.37 9.38 23.30
CA GLN A 441 1.39 8.76 22.40
C GLN A 441 0.71 9.78 21.48
N SER A 442 1.18 11.02 21.47
CA SER A 442 0.60 12.10 20.68
C SER A 442 1.65 12.91 19.94
N VAL A 443 1.19 13.72 19.00
CA VAL A 443 1.98 14.79 18.39
C VAL A 443 1.43 16.11 18.93
N THR A 444 2.30 16.95 19.48
CA THR A 444 1.91 18.31 19.88
C THR A 444 2.45 19.34 18.90
N PHE A 445 1.73 20.44 18.71
CA PHE A 445 2.15 21.51 17.81
C PHE A 445 1.55 22.86 18.21
N TYR A 446 2.24 23.93 17.85
CA TYR A 446 1.72 25.29 17.97
C TYR A 446 0.97 25.64 16.69
N PRO A 447 -0.27 26.16 16.76
CA PRO A 447 -1.03 26.51 15.55
C PRO A 447 -0.28 27.52 14.68
N ALA A 448 0.00 27.13 13.44
CA ALA A 448 0.82 27.90 12.48
C ALA A 448 2.24 28.18 13.01
N GLY A 449 2.75 27.33 13.91
CA GLY A 449 4.07 27.50 14.53
C GLY A 449 4.17 28.67 15.52
N ASP A 450 3.07 29.36 15.82
CA ASP A 450 3.06 30.52 16.71
C ASP A 450 3.15 30.09 18.19
N THR A 451 4.33 30.23 18.79
CA THR A 451 4.61 29.82 20.18
C THR A 451 3.82 30.62 21.23
N THR A 452 3.17 31.72 20.85
CA THR A 452 2.29 32.48 21.75
C THR A 452 0.92 31.83 21.90
N LYS A 453 0.54 30.94 20.98
CA LYS A 453 -0.71 30.19 21.03
C LYS A 453 -0.57 28.96 21.93
N PRO A 454 -1.68 28.49 22.53
CA PRO A 454 -1.66 27.26 23.30
C PRO A 454 -1.28 26.07 22.43
N LEU A 455 -0.45 25.19 23.00
CA LEU A 455 -0.04 23.95 22.37
C LEU A 455 -1.27 23.05 22.12
N GLN A 456 -1.42 22.58 20.89
CA GLN A 456 -2.46 21.64 20.51
C GLN A 456 -1.92 20.21 20.43
N THR A 457 -2.81 19.23 20.62
CA THR A 457 -2.47 17.81 20.57
C THR A 457 -3.27 17.13 19.46
N THR A 458 -2.63 16.23 18.73
CA THR A 458 -3.27 15.38 17.73
C THR A 458 -2.74 13.94 17.81
N LYS A 459 -3.38 13.03 17.08
CA LYS A 459 -2.99 11.62 17.00
C LYS A 459 -1.66 11.47 16.27
N LYS A 460 -0.88 10.47 16.71
CA LYS A 460 0.41 10.12 16.13
C LYS A 460 0.27 8.87 15.28
N LEU A 461 0.52 8.98 13.97
CA LEU A 461 0.63 7.82 13.09
C LEU A 461 2.09 7.33 13.00
N GLN A 462 2.29 6.00 12.90
CA GLN A 462 3.53 5.44 12.35
C GLN A 462 3.39 5.12 10.89
N VAL A 463 4.51 5.25 10.19
CA VAL A 463 4.61 4.93 8.77
C VAL A 463 5.17 3.51 8.60
N PRO A 464 4.68 2.75 7.62
CA PRO A 464 3.69 3.13 6.59
C PRO A 464 2.26 3.21 7.15
N PHE A 465 1.51 4.23 6.72
CA PHE A 465 0.10 4.36 7.05
C PHE A 465 -0.72 4.62 5.79
N LEU A 466 -1.62 3.70 5.44
CA LEU A 466 -2.45 3.81 4.24
C LEU A 466 -3.90 4.09 4.64
N LEU A 467 -4.51 5.10 4.02
CA LEU A 467 -5.90 5.47 4.25
C LEU A 467 -6.64 5.77 2.95
N ALA A 468 -7.96 5.56 2.98
CA ALA A 468 -8.87 6.02 1.95
C ALA A 468 -9.63 7.23 2.49
N HIS A 469 -9.52 8.35 1.78
CA HIS A 469 -10.23 9.59 2.07
C HIS A 469 -11.37 9.77 1.08
N GLN A 470 -12.55 10.14 1.58
CA GLN A 470 -13.70 10.49 0.74
C GLN A 470 -13.90 12.00 0.73
N ALA A 471 -14.02 12.54 -0.49
CA ALA A 471 -14.40 13.92 -0.72
C ALA A 471 -15.80 14.23 -0.14
N LYS A 472 -16.04 15.51 0.16
CA LYS A 472 -17.38 16.01 0.56
C LYS A 472 -18.42 15.66 -0.53
N ALA A 473 -19.65 15.34 -0.14
CA ALA A 473 -20.77 15.25 -1.07
C ALA A 473 -21.72 16.43 -0.82
N GLY A 474 -21.75 17.41 -1.72
CA GLY A 474 -22.60 18.60 -1.58
C GLY A 474 -22.35 19.36 -0.27
N ASP A 475 -23.37 19.52 0.56
CA ASP A 475 -23.32 20.25 1.84
C ASP A 475 -23.07 19.37 3.08
N ALA A 476 -22.80 18.07 2.91
CA ALA A 476 -22.50 17.16 4.02
C ALA A 476 -21.19 17.55 4.76
N PRO A 477 -21.00 17.17 6.04
CA PRO A 477 -19.69 17.25 6.68
C PRO A 477 -18.63 16.49 5.86
N ASN A 478 -17.35 16.88 5.97
CA ASN A 478 -16.23 16.25 5.24
C ASN A 478 -16.34 14.71 5.34
N GLY A 479 -16.32 14.02 4.18
CA GLY A 479 -16.42 12.56 4.12
C GLY A 479 -15.31 11.85 4.90
N GLY A 480 -14.18 12.53 5.09
CA GLY A 480 -13.10 12.15 6.00
C GLY A 480 -12.48 10.81 5.62
N ILE A 481 -11.91 10.13 6.61
CA ILE A 481 -11.33 8.80 6.38
C ILE A 481 -12.43 7.75 6.35
N THR A 482 -12.54 7.02 5.25
CA THR A 482 -13.49 5.91 5.11
C THR A 482 -12.86 4.56 5.43
N ARG A 483 -11.54 4.41 5.20
CA ARG A 483 -10.80 3.16 5.42
C ARG A 483 -9.37 3.42 5.86
N GLN A 484 -8.83 2.54 6.69
CA GLN A 484 -7.44 2.59 7.17
C GLN A 484 -6.86 1.19 7.15
N TRP A 485 -5.63 1.06 6.70
CA TRP A 485 -4.89 -0.18 6.78
C TRP A 485 -4.23 -0.29 8.16
N ILE A 486 -4.99 -0.84 9.12
CA ILE A 486 -4.61 -0.95 10.52
C ILE A 486 -5.23 -2.20 11.16
N GLN A 487 -4.54 -2.81 12.12
CA GLN A 487 -5.05 -3.95 12.88
C GLN A 487 -5.87 -3.45 14.07
N LYS A 488 -7.11 -3.96 14.23
CA LYS A 488 -7.84 -3.85 15.49
C LYS A 488 -7.44 -4.99 16.42
N ASN A 489 -7.06 -4.67 17.64
CA ASN A 489 -6.65 -5.64 18.66
C ASN A 489 -7.86 -6.19 19.43
N ALA A 490 -7.64 -7.27 20.17
CA ALA A 490 -8.65 -7.85 21.04
C ALA A 490 -9.11 -6.83 22.11
N ALA A 491 -10.37 -6.93 22.53
CA ALA A 491 -10.91 -6.10 23.60
C ALA A 491 -10.06 -6.23 24.87
N GLY A 492 -9.72 -5.11 25.50
CA GLY A 492 -8.85 -5.07 26.68
C GLY A 492 -7.35 -5.07 26.39
N ALA A 493 -6.93 -5.10 25.11
CA ALA A 493 -5.53 -4.89 24.75
C ALA A 493 -5.05 -3.49 25.16
N VAL A 494 -3.76 -3.38 25.48
CA VAL A 494 -3.12 -2.13 25.91
C VAL A 494 -3.32 -1.01 24.88
N SER A 495 -3.27 -1.32 23.58
CA SER A 495 -3.75 -0.43 22.53
C SER A 495 -4.91 -1.09 21.77
N GLU A 496 -5.93 -0.31 21.44
CA GLU A 496 -7.05 -0.80 20.61
C GLU A 496 -6.59 -1.12 19.19
N TYR A 497 -5.54 -0.46 18.70
CA TYR A 497 -5.05 -0.62 17.33
C TYR A 497 -3.54 -0.89 17.26
N THR A 498 -3.12 -1.57 16.21
CA THR A 498 -1.71 -1.80 15.86
C THR A 498 -1.49 -1.44 14.41
N GLU A 499 -0.49 -0.60 14.15
CA GLU A 499 -0.08 -0.21 12.81
C GLU A 499 0.78 -1.32 12.19
N TYR A 500 0.64 -1.55 10.89
CA TYR A 500 1.30 -2.64 10.17
C TYR A 500 2.77 -2.33 9.82
N MET A 501 3.60 -2.20 10.85
CA MET A 501 5.04 -2.01 10.72
C MET A 501 5.75 -3.36 10.58
N SER A 502 6.40 -3.61 9.45
CA SER A 502 7.17 -4.84 9.22
C SER A 502 8.51 -4.56 8.55
N GLN A 503 9.37 -5.56 8.47
CA GLN A 503 10.69 -5.44 7.87
C GLN A 503 10.76 -6.28 6.59
N TRP A 504 11.75 -5.99 5.75
CA TRP A 504 11.94 -6.67 4.46
C TRP A 504 12.02 -8.19 4.56
N TRP A 505 12.81 -8.72 5.50
CA TRP A 505 12.95 -10.16 5.68
C TRP A 505 11.69 -10.87 6.24
N PHE A 506 10.66 -10.13 6.65
CA PHE A 506 9.39 -10.69 7.09
C PHE A 506 8.29 -10.66 6.01
N THR A 507 8.44 -9.78 5.02
CA THR A 507 7.52 -9.63 3.87
C THR A 507 8.08 -10.25 2.59
N ASN A 508 9.40 -10.50 2.56
CA ASN A 508 10.10 -11.26 1.52
C ASN A 508 11.14 -12.21 2.14
N PRO A 509 10.74 -13.12 3.05
CA PRO A 509 11.62 -14.13 3.64
C PRO A 509 12.33 -14.94 2.54
N LYS A 510 13.64 -15.08 2.66
CA LYS A 510 14.44 -15.93 1.78
C LYS A 510 14.81 -17.24 2.48
N PRO A 511 15.11 -18.30 1.72
CA PRO A 511 15.59 -19.53 2.31
C PRO A 511 16.76 -19.28 3.26
N ASN A 512 16.70 -19.85 4.46
CA ASN A 512 17.70 -19.65 5.52
C ASN A 512 17.86 -18.19 6.02
N GLN A 513 16.89 -17.31 5.74
CA GLN A 513 16.98 -15.87 5.98
C GLN A 513 15.63 -15.31 6.45
N LEU A 514 15.42 -15.29 7.76
CA LEU A 514 14.27 -14.69 8.42
C LEU A 514 14.66 -13.53 9.33
N GLY A 515 15.72 -12.79 8.97
CA GLY A 515 16.40 -11.86 9.88
C GLY A 515 17.18 -12.56 11.00
N ILE A 516 17.41 -13.87 10.86
CA ILE A 516 18.18 -14.71 11.78
C ILE A 516 19.60 -14.83 11.24
N SER A 517 20.58 -14.40 12.04
CA SER A 517 22.00 -14.55 11.72
C SER A 517 22.48 -16.00 11.82
N ALA A 518 23.58 -16.33 11.14
CA ALA A 518 24.23 -17.63 11.27
C ALA A 518 24.77 -17.91 12.69
N THR A 519 25.00 -16.87 13.51
CA THR A 519 25.39 -17.02 14.92
C THR A 519 24.20 -17.34 15.81
N GLN A 520 23.01 -16.83 15.46
CA GLN A 520 21.77 -17.15 16.15
C GLN A 520 21.23 -18.52 15.75
N LEU A 521 21.33 -18.92 14.49
CA LEU A 521 20.96 -20.25 14.00
C LEU A 521 21.88 -20.62 12.82
N PRO A 522 22.76 -21.63 12.96
CA PRO A 522 23.64 -22.06 11.88
C PRO A 522 22.87 -22.42 10.61
N ALA A 523 23.40 -22.06 9.44
CA ALA A 523 22.76 -22.35 8.15
C ALA A 523 22.58 -23.85 7.87
N GLY A 524 23.41 -24.70 8.50
CA GLY A 524 23.30 -26.16 8.41
C GLY A 524 22.30 -26.79 9.38
N ALA A 525 21.62 -26.02 10.23
CA ALA A 525 20.65 -26.57 11.18
C ALA A 525 19.47 -27.25 10.46
N PRO A 526 19.10 -28.50 10.80
CA PRO A 526 18.07 -29.25 10.07
C PRO A 526 16.70 -28.57 10.02
N ILE A 527 16.35 -27.74 11.01
CA ILE A 527 15.08 -27.00 11.05
C ILE A 527 14.86 -26.12 9.81
N TRP A 528 15.94 -25.64 9.19
CA TRP A 528 15.84 -24.83 7.96
C TRP A 528 15.15 -25.58 6.82
N ASN A 529 15.31 -26.90 6.73
CA ASN A 529 14.62 -27.69 5.71
C ASN A 529 13.11 -27.59 5.82
N LYS A 530 12.59 -27.66 7.05
CA LYS A 530 11.16 -27.49 7.32
C LYS A 530 10.69 -26.07 7.02
N ILE A 531 11.43 -25.07 7.52
CA ILE A 531 11.13 -23.65 7.29
C ILE A 531 11.07 -23.35 5.79
N ASN A 532 12.06 -23.78 5.03
CA ASN A 532 12.15 -23.53 3.59
C ASN A 532 11.03 -24.26 2.82
N ALA A 533 10.65 -25.47 3.23
CA ALA A 533 9.51 -26.17 2.65
C ALA A 533 8.19 -25.42 2.90
N ASP A 534 7.99 -24.92 4.13
CA ASP A 534 6.81 -24.13 4.47
C ASP A 534 6.78 -22.81 3.66
N LEU A 535 7.92 -22.11 3.53
CA LEU A 535 8.06 -20.90 2.72
C LEU A 535 7.80 -21.13 1.23
N ALA A 536 8.21 -22.27 0.67
CA ALA A 536 7.98 -22.58 -0.75
C ALA A 536 6.48 -22.70 -1.11
N THR A 537 5.63 -22.96 -0.12
CA THR A 537 4.17 -23.07 -0.29
C THR A 537 3.42 -21.79 0.09
N PHE A 538 4.15 -20.73 0.48
CA PHE A 538 3.57 -19.52 1.04
C PHE A 538 2.84 -18.69 -0.04
N ASN A 539 1.57 -18.35 0.21
CA ASN A 539 0.81 -17.43 -0.63
C ASN A 539 0.41 -16.19 0.18
N TRP A 540 1.00 -15.04 -0.16
CA TRP A 540 0.85 -13.77 0.55
C TRP A 540 -0.59 -13.22 0.60
N LYS A 541 -1.45 -13.59 -0.35
CA LYS A 541 -2.86 -13.15 -0.40
C LYS A 541 -3.85 -14.15 0.21
N THR A 542 -3.36 -15.20 0.88
CA THR A 542 -4.23 -16.18 1.56
C THR A 542 -4.27 -15.97 3.07
N ASP A 543 -5.37 -16.39 3.71
CA ASP A 543 -5.49 -16.32 5.15
C ASP A 543 -4.36 -17.07 5.86
N VAL A 544 -4.00 -16.59 7.04
CA VAL A 544 -2.95 -17.19 7.85
C VAL A 544 -3.59 -18.31 8.68
N SER A 545 -3.55 -19.55 8.17
CA SER A 545 -3.62 -20.72 9.05
C SER A 545 -2.41 -20.68 9.98
N THR A 546 -2.47 -21.34 11.14
CA THR A 546 -1.38 -21.44 12.12
C THR A 546 -0.16 -22.14 11.51
N VAL A 547 0.56 -21.47 10.62
CA VAL A 547 1.88 -21.90 10.18
C VAL A 547 2.79 -21.46 11.31
N ILE A 548 3.20 -22.39 12.15
CA ILE A 548 4.29 -22.20 13.10
C ILE A 548 5.19 -23.42 12.90
N PRO A 549 6.46 -23.24 12.50
CA PRO A 549 7.34 -24.36 12.21
C PRO A 549 7.77 -25.15 13.47
N ASN A 550 7.32 -24.75 14.67
CA ASN A 550 7.80 -25.25 15.95
C ASN A 550 6.68 -25.38 17.00
N THR A 551 6.66 -26.49 17.73
CA THR A 551 5.66 -26.83 18.76
C THR A 551 6.05 -26.50 20.20
N GLY A 552 7.26 -26.00 20.46
CA GLY A 552 7.71 -25.65 21.81
C GLY A 552 8.16 -26.84 22.67
N ILE A 553 8.33 -28.03 22.09
CA ILE A 553 8.58 -29.29 22.82
C ILE A 553 10.05 -29.71 22.72
N ASP A 554 10.65 -30.24 23.79
CA ASP A 554 12.09 -30.55 23.82
C ASP A 554 12.48 -31.75 22.93
N THR A 555 11.51 -32.55 22.48
CA THR A 555 11.75 -33.70 21.58
C THR A 555 12.21 -33.32 20.17
N ASP A 556 12.08 -32.05 19.79
CA ASP A 556 12.53 -31.55 18.48
C ASP A 556 13.90 -30.83 18.53
N ASP A 557 14.55 -30.75 19.71
CA ASP A 557 15.73 -29.92 19.94
C ASP A 557 16.91 -30.23 19.02
N ALA A 558 17.08 -31.49 18.61
CA ALA A 558 18.11 -31.90 17.66
C ALA A 558 18.01 -31.17 16.30
N GLN A 559 16.81 -30.72 15.90
CA GLN A 559 16.63 -29.96 14.64
C GLN A 559 17.24 -28.56 14.70
N TYR A 560 17.50 -28.05 15.91
CA TYR A 560 18.06 -26.73 16.16
C TYR A 560 19.58 -26.75 16.37
N LEU A 561 20.21 -27.92 16.26
CA LEU A 561 21.64 -28.14 16.53
C LEU A 561 22.38 -28.60 15.27
N VAL A 562 23.70 -28.45 15.27
CA VAL A 562 24.62 -28.96 14.23
C VAL A 562 25.79 -29.73 14.87
N ASP A 563 26.41 -30.67 14.13
CA ASP A 563 27.43 -31.59 14.66
C ASP A 563 28.76 -30.92 15.10
N GLY A 564 28.88 -29.60 14.99
CA GLY A 564 29.99 -28.81 15.55
C GLY A 564 29.61 -27.96 16.78
N ASP A 565 28.35 -28.01 17.23
CA ASP A 565 27.92 -27.22 18.37
C ASP A 565 28.58 -27.69 19.66
N THR A 566 29.02 -26.71 20.44
CA THR A 566 29.60 -26.95 21.75
C THR A 566 29.05 -25.96 22.78
N ALA A 567 28.99 -26.37 24.04
CA ALA A 567 28.54 -25.51 25.12
C ALA A 567 29.37 -25.70 26.39
N THR A 568 29.46 -24.65 27.19
CA THR A 568 29.99 -24.69 28.54
C THR A 568 28.82 -24.70 29.51
N VAL A 569 28.73 -25.76 30.31
CA VAL A 569 27.74 -25.90 31.37
C VAL A 569 28.44 -25.75 32.72
N SER A 570 28.11 -24.68 33.42
CA SER A 570 28.62 -24.35 34.76
C SER A 570 27.47 -24.27 35.77
N ASN A 571 27.80 -24.34 37.05
CA ASN A 571 26.80 -24.27 38.11
C ASN A 571 27.34 -23.53 39.34
N THR A 572 26.41 -22.98 40.10
CA THR A 572 26.57 -22.65 41.52
C THR A 572 25.81 -23.69 42.35
N ASP A 573 25.71 -23.48 43.67
CA ASP A 573 24.91 -24.35 44.55
C ASP A 573 23.41 -24.32 44.22
N THR A 574 22.93 -23.29 43.52
CA THR A 574 21.50 -23.05 43.29
C THR A 574 21.13 -22.85 41.82
N ALA A 575 22.10 -22.65 40.92
CA ALA A 575 21.82 -22.31 39.53
C ALA A 575 22.72 -23.06 38.55
N VAL A 576 22.21 -23.28 37.34
CA VAL A 576 22.95 -23.78 36.18
C VAL A 576 23.02 -22.69 35.13
N THR A 577 24.22 -22.40 34.64
CA THR A 577 24.48 -21.46 33.55
C THR A 577 25.04 -22.21 32.35
N VAL A 578 24.62 -21.80 31.16
CA VAL A 578 25.08 -22.39 29.89
C VAL A 578 25.56 -21.25 28.99
N ALA A 579 26.73 -21.40 28.40
CA ALA A 579 27.30 -20.47 27.42
C ALA A 579 27.70 -21.21 26.14
N SER A 580 27.60 -20.55 24.98
CA SER A 580 27.87 -21.14 23.67
C SER A 580 28.45 -20.11 22.69
N PRO A 581 29.73 -20.22 22.25
CA PRO A 581 30.77 -21.09 22.82
C PRO A 581 31.25 -20.54 24.17
N GLY A 582 31.87 -21.38 25.00
CA GLY A 582 32.43 -20.96 26.28
C GLY A 582 33.78 -21.63 26.59
N THR A 583 34.27 -21.45 27.81
CA THR A 583 35.51 -22.08 28.29
C THR A 583 35.29 -23.57 28.57
N SER A 584 36.23 -24.43 28.16
CA SER A 584 36.13 -25.90 28.30
C SER A 584 34.82 -26.49 27.75
N PRO A 585 34.54 -26.28 26.45
CA PRO A 585 33.24 -26.61 25.90
C PRO A 585 33.09 -28.12 25.67
N ILE A 586 31.88 -28.65 25.89
CA ILE A 586 31.52 -30.03 25.58
C ILE A 586 30.74 -30.11 24.27
N PRO A 587 30.86 -31.20 23.49
CA PRO A 587 30.03 -31.42 22.31
C PRO A 587 28.55 -31.51 22.69
N ILE A 588 27.69 -30.78 21.98
CA ILE A 588 26.23 -30.79 22.19
C ILE A 588 25.44 -30.98 20.89
N GLY A 589 26.12 -31.23 19.76
CA GLY A 589 25.47 -31.47 18.47
C GLY A 589 24.52 -32.68 18.47
N PRO A 590 23.72 -32.87 17.41
CA PRO A 590 22.73 -33.93 17.31
C PRO A 590 23.27 -35.32 17.67
N THR A 591 24.48 -35.66 17.19
CA THR A 591 25.13 -36.94 17.49
C THR A 591 25.46 -37.10 18.98
N ALA A 592 25.99 -36.04 19.62
CA ALA A 592 26.34 -36.06 21.04
C ALA A 592 25.10 -36.11 21.95
N LEU A 593 24.04 -35.36 21.57
CA LEU A 593 22.76 -35.39 22.27
C LEU A 593 22.12 -36.78 22.19
N ALA A 594 22.07 -37.39 21.00
CA ALA A 594 21.52 -38.73 20.81
C ALA A 594 22.27 -39.76 21.68
N GLY A 595 23.61 -39.75 21.63
CA GLY A 595 24.42 -40.65 22.46
C GLY A 595 24.18 -40.46 23.97
N ALA A 596 23.97 -39.22 24.42
CA ALA A 596 23.67 -38.96 25.82
C ALA A 596 22.29 -39.42 26.26
N LEU A 597 21.26 -39.25 25.41
CA LEU A 597 19.91 -39.73 25.69
C LEU A 597 19.83 -41.26 25.66
N ASP A 598 20.50 -41.90 24.71
CA ASP A 598 20.60 -43.36 24.64
C ASP A 598 21.24 -43.95 25.90
N TRP A 599 22.32 -43.31 26.39
CA TRP A 599 22.97 -43.73 27.63
C TRP A 599 22.07 -43.56 28.86
N LEU A 600 21.34 -42.45 28.95
CA LEU A 600 20.43 -42.18 30.08
C LEU A 600 19.27 -43.19 30.13
N THR A 601 18.87 -43.75 29.00
CA THR A 601 17.67 -44.59 28.83
C THR A 601 16.36 -43.83 29.15
N PRO A 602 15.19 -44.31 28.74
CA PRO A 602 13.92 -43.64 29.03
C PRO A 602 13.66 -43.41 30.53
N ALA A 603 14.19 -44.28 31.41
CA ALA A 603 13.97 -44.21 32.85
C ALA A 603 14.78 -43.10 33.56
N ARG A 604 15.90 -42.64 32.97
CA ARG A 604 16.74 -41.56 33.55
C ARG A 604 16.76 -40.30 32.69
N THR A 605 16.12 -40.32 31.53
CA THR A 605 16.00 -39.15 30.66
C THR A 605 15.09 -38.12 31.32
N PRO A 606 15.56 -36.89 31.57
CA PRO A 606 14.71 -35.84 32.13
C PRO A 606 13.54 -35.51 31.19
N ALA A 607 12.37 -35.15 31.74
CA ALA A 607 11.20 -34.86 30.92
C ALA A 607 11.23 -33.46 30.26
N SER A 608 12.14 -32.57 30.68
CA SER A 608 12.26 -31.22 30.16
C SER A 608 13.63 -30.59 30.43
N SER A 609 13.92 -29.47 29.76
CA SER A 609 15.10 -28.62 30.03
C SER A 609 15.22 -28.20 31.49
N VAL A 610 14.10 -27.90 32.16
CA VAL A 610 14.09 -27.58 33.59
C VAL A 610 14.44 -28.81 34.43
N ALA A 611 13.85 -29.97 34.11
CA ALA A 611 14.16 -31.22 34.80
C ALA A 611 15.62 -31.63 34.60
N ALA A 612 16.20 -31.40 33.41
CA ALA A 612 17.61 -31.68 33.13
C ALA A 612 18.55 -30.85 33.98
N LYS A 613 18.28 -29.54 34.16
CA LYS A 613 19.06 -28.67 35.05
C LYS A 613 19.00 -29.12 36.50
N THR A 614 17.80 -29.50 36.97
CA THR A 614 17.61 -30.03 38.33
C THR A 614 18.36 -31.35 38.54
N ALA A 615 18.26 -32.27 37.59
CA ALA A 615 18.96 -33.55 37.62
C ALA A 615 20.49 -33.36 37.61
N TYR A 616 21.00 -32.44 36.78
CA TYR A 616 22.41 -32.09 36.74
C TYR A 616 22.90 -31.51 38.08
N LEU A 617 22.19 -30.54 38.67
CA LEU A 617 22.55 -29.99 39.99
C LEU A 617 22.55 -31.06 41.08
N ALA A 618 21.57 -31.96 41.08
CA ALA A 618 21.50 -33.06 42.03
C ALA A 618 22.69 -34.03 41.87
N ALA A 619 23.04 -34.39 40.63
CA ALA A 619 24.17 -35.27 40.34
C ALA A 619 25.52 -34.64 40.75
N VAL A 620 25.71 -33.34 40.48
CA VAL A 620 26.92 -32.62 40.88
C VAL A 620 27.05 -32.50 42.40
N LYS A 621 25.95 -32.19 43.10
CA LYS A 621 25.93 -32.13 44.58
C LYS A 621 26.23 -33.48 45.22
N ALA A 622 25.70 -34.56 44.64
CA ALA A 622 25.99 -35.91 45.10
C ALA A 622 27.46 -36.31 44.85
N ASN A 623 28.08 -35.78 43.79
CA ASN A 623 29.47 -36.03 43.40
C ASN A 623 29.81 -37.53 43.26
N THR A 624 28.86 -38.35 42.81
CA THR A 624 28.98 -39.81 42.86
C THR A 624 29.20 -40.50 41.52
N ASP A 625 28.89 -39.87 40.38
CA ASP A 625 29.00 -40.49 39.04
C ASP A 625 29.43 -39.47 37.96
N ALA A 626 30.71 -39.51 37.59
CA ALA A 626 31.28 -38.62 36.57
C ALA A 626 30.69 -38.83 35.17
N THR A 627 30.23 -40.05 34.85
CA THR A 627 29.65 -40.38 33.54
C THR A 627 28.23 -39.85 33.43
N LEU A 628 27.43 -40.01 34.48
CA LEU A 628 26.10 -39.39 34.59
C LEU A 628 26.18 -37.87 34.50
N ILE A 629 27.11 -37.25 35.24
CA ILE A 629 27.34 -35.80 35.21
C ILE A 629 27.67 -35.33 33.78
N THR A 630 28.50 -36.09 33.04
CA THR A 630 28.89 -35.74 31.67
C THR A 630 27.72 -35.81 30.68
N HIS A 631 26.91 -36.87 30.73
CA HIS A 631 25.73 -36.99 29.86
C HIS A 631 24.65 -35.97 30.22
N LEU A 632 24.39 -35.72 31.51
CA LEU A 632 23.47 -34.66 31.95
C LEU A 632 23.97 -33.28 31.53
N LYS A 633 25.28 -32.99 31.61
CA LYS A 633 25.85 -31.75 31.06
C LYS A 633 25.56 -31.62 29.57
N THR A 634 25.75 -32.68 28.80
CA THR A 634 25.48 -32.70 27.34
C THR A 634 24.03 -32.38 27.05
N VAL A 635 23.09 -33.04 27.73
CA VAL A 635 21.64 -32.80 27.59
C VAL A 635 21.28 -31.36 27.99
N VAL A 636 21.77 -30.87 29.14
CA VAL A 636 21.52 -29.51 29.61
C VAL A 636 22.04 -28.46 28.61
N GLY A 637 23.26 -28.66 28.11
CA GLY A 637 23.87 -27.76 27.13
C GLY A 637 23.10 -27.74 25.81
N ALA A 638 22.82 -28.92 25.26
CA ALA A 638 22.10 -29.10 24.00
C ALA A 638 20.69 -28.49 24.07
N TRP A 639 19.89 -28.87 25.07
CA TRP A 639 18.53 -28.36 25.22
C TRP A 639 18.51 -26.87 25.50
N HIS A 640 19.45 -26.32 26.28
CA HIS A 640 19.47 -24.87 26.47
C HIS A 640 19.74 -24.11 25.15
N VAL A 641 20.75 -24.53 24.38
CA VAL A 641 21.07 -23.89 23.09
C VAL A 641 19.94 -24.07 22.09
N ALA A 642 19.35 -25.27 22.01
CA ALA A 642 18.19 -25.54 21.17
C ALA A 642 17.00 -24.64 21.53
N GLN A 643 16.68 -24.47 22.82
CA GLN A 643 15.57 -23.62 23.27
C GLN A 643 15.79 -22.12 22.94
N LEU A 644 17.04 -21.62 22.99
CA LEU A 644 17.35 -20.25 22.54
C LEU A 644 17.12 -20.07 21.03
N ARG A 645 17.55 -21.06 20.24
CA ARG A 645 17.37 -21.08 18.78
C ARG A 645 15.90 -21.23 18.39
N LYS A 646 15.16 -22.08 19.10
CA LYS A 646 13.72 -22.26 19.00
C LYS A 646 12.97 -20.96 19.29
N THR A 647 13.33 -20.26 20.37
CA THR A 647 12.78 -18.93 20.67
C THR A 647 13.06 -17.95 19.54
N THR A 648 14.28 -17.96 18.99
CA THR A 648 14.66 -17.09 17.87
C THR A 648 13.79 -17.35 16.63
N VAL A 649 13.59 -18.62 16.26
CA VAL A 649 12.72 -19.02 15.14
C VAL A 649 11.27 -18.65 15.42
N LEU A 650 10.76 -18.92 16.63
CA LEU A 650 9.40 -18.57 17.05
C LEU A 650 9.15 -17.05 16.98
N THR A 651 10.12 -16.22 17.39
CA THR A 651 10.01 -14.76 17.29
C THR A 651 10.04 -14.29 15.84
N ALA A 652 10.97 -14.80 15.02
CA ALA A 652 11.05 -14.42 13.61
C ALA A 652 9.81 -14.84 12.82
N TRP A 653 9.28 -16.04 13.11
CA TRP A 653 8.09 -16.56 12.46
C TRP A 653 6.81 -15.89 12.97
N GLY A 654 6.67 -15.79 14.29
CA GLY A 654 5.66 -15.04 15.02
C GLY A 654 4.20 -15.45 14.75
N LEU A 655 3.29 -14.58 15.19
CA LEU A 655 1.85 -14.73 15.04
C LEU A 655 1.31 -13.74 13.99
N PRO A 656 0.15 -14.03 13.36
CA PRO A 656 -0.49 -13.11 12.41
C PRO A 656 -0.76 -11.70 12.99
N THR A 657 -0.90 -11.61 14.32
CA THR A 657 -1.15 -10.35 15.04
C THR A 657 0.11 -9.56 15.38
N THR A 658 1.30 -10.05 15.00
CA THR A 658 2.61 -9.46 15.27
C THR A 658 3.26 -9.01 13.96
N PRO A 659 3.05 -7.75 13.50
CA PRO A 659 3.53 -7.26 12.21
C PRO A 659 5.04 -7.46 11.95
N GLY A 660 5.87 -7.42 12.99
CA GLY A 660 7.31 -7.68 12.93
C GLY A 660 7.70 -9.17 12.91
N SER A 661 6.98 -10.00 12.15
CA SER A 661 7.26 -11.43 11.99
C SER A 661 6.80 -11.92 10.61
N VAL A 662 7.23 -13.11 10.16
CA VAL A 662 6.82 -13.67 8.86
C VAL A 662 5.30 -13.86 8.77
N ALA A 663 4.68 -14.44 9.80
CA ALA A 663 3.23 -14.62 9.84
C ALA A 663 2.48 -13.27 9.88
N GLY A 664 3.01 -12.28 10.59
CA GLY A 664 2.51 -10.91 10.57
C GLY A 664 2.67 -10.22 9.23
N GLY A 665 3.80 -10.43 8.55
CA GLY A 665 4.08 -10.03 7.17
C GLY A 665 3.05 -10.58 6.20
N LYS A 666 2.67 -11.85 6.36
CA LYS A 666 1.57 -12.45 5.58
C LYS A 666 0.25 -11.74 5.83
N ASN A 667 -0.09 -11.57 7.11
CA ASN A 667 -1.36 -10.95 7.50
C ASN A 667 -1.46 -9.50 7.01
N LEU A 668 -0.40 -8.70 7.12
CA LEU A 668 -0.44 -7.30 6.69
C LEU A 668 -0.64 -7.17 5.17
N ILE A 669 0.02 -8.02 4.37
CA ILE A 669 -0.16 -8.04 2.90
C ILE A 669 -1.57 -8.49 2.55
N ARG A 670 -2.07 -9.56 3.21
CA ARG A 670 -3.47 -9.98 3.09
C ARG A 670 -4.46 -8.84 3.41
N LYS A 671 -4.10 -7.96 4.34
CA LYS A 671 -4.94 -6.82 4.75
C LYS A 671 -4.85 -5.63 3.81
N LEU A 672 -3.80 -5.51 2.98
CA LEU A 672 -3.78 -4.58 1.85
C LEU A 672 -4.84 -4.99 0.81
N ASP A 673 -4.90 -6.28 0.45
CA ASP A 673 -5.95 -6.81 -0.43
C ASP A 673 -7.36 -6.55 0.13
N VAL A 674 -7.58 -6.67 1.44
CA VAL A 674 -8.86 -6.29 2.08
C VAL A 674 -9.13 -4.79 1.99
N PHE A 675 -8.10 -3.96 2.18
CA PHE A 675 -8.21 -2.52 2.12
C PHE A 675 -8.64 -2.07 0.73
N PHE A 676 -7.87 -2.44 -0.31
CA PHE A 676 -8.13 -2.11 -1.71
C PHE A 676 -9.41 -2.78 -2.24
N GLY A 677 -9.63 -4.04 -1.87
CA GLY A 677 -10.82 -4.82 -2.23
C GLY A 677 -12.15 -4.23 -1.77
N GLY A 678 -12.16 -3.42 -0.72
CA GLY A 678 -13.38 -2.74 -0.30
C GLY A 678 -13.39 -1.23 -0.52
N LEU A 679 -12.48 -0.67 -1.34
CA LEU A 679 -12.67 0.67 -1.87
C LEU A 679 -13.97 0.72 -2.71
N PRO A 680 -14.64 1.89 -2.82
CA PRO A 680 -15.84 2.03 -3.64
C PRO A 680 -15.65 1.48 -5.06
N GLY A 681 -16.49 0.51 -5.43
CA GLY A 681 -16.47 -0.18 -6.73
C GLY A 681 -15.35 -1.22 -6.96
N GLY A 682 -14.59 -1.60 -5.92
CA GLY A 682 -13.70 -2.76 -5.96
C GLY A 682 -14.45 -4.12 -6.00
N PRO A 683 -13.80 -5.24 -6.37
CA PRO A 683 -14.38 -6.58 -6.30
C PRO A 683 -14.78 -6.95 -4.86
N ARG A 684 -16.10 -7.09 -4.67
CA ARG A 684 -16.80 -7.19 -3.38
C ARG A 684 -16.59 -8.59 -2.77
N PHE A 685 -15.54 -8.77 -1.96
CA PHE A 685 -15.34 -10.02 -1.20
C PHE A 685 -16.48 -10.21 -0.20
N THR A 686 -17.36 -11.18 -0.45
CA THR A 686 -18.30 -11.71 0.55
C THR A 686 -18.20 -13.23 0.57
N THR A 687 -17.88 -13.81 1.72
CA THR A 687 -18.23 -15.22 1.96
C THR A 687 -19.68 -15.26 2.41
N ARG A 688 -20.45 -16.22 1.91
CA ARG A 688 -21.89 -16.33 2.18
C ARG A 688 -22.16 -17.75 2.62
N THR A 689 -22.97 -17.87 3.66
CA THR A 689 -23.40 -19.15 4.21
C THR A 689 -24.92 -19.17 4.22
N VAL A 690 -25.52 -20.10 3.48
CA VAL A 690 -26.96 -20.34 3.49
C VAL A 690 -27.24 -21.71 4.11
N THR A 691 -28.10 -21.74 5.13
CA THR A 691 -28.45 -22.97 5.86
C THR A 691 -29.96 -23.13 5.98
N ALA A 692 -30.42 -24.37 5.89
CA ALA A 692 -31.81 -24.76 6.13
C ALA A 692 -31.79 -26.02 6.99
N ASN A 693 -32.07 -25.89 8.28
CA ASN A 693 -32.05 -27.03 9.19
C ASN A 693 -33.31 -27.89 8.99
N PRO A 694 -33.22 -29.23 9.03
CA PRO A 694 -34.41 -30.07 8.98
C PRO A 694 -35.36 -29.80 10.15
N VAL A 695 -36.66 -29.82 9.89
CA VAL A 695 -37.71 -29.66 10.90
C VAL A 695 -38.67 -30.85 10.86
N THR A 696 -39.41 -31.11 11.94
CA THR A 696 -40.44 -32.15 11.99
C THR A 696 -41.83 -31.53 11.87
N ALA A 697 -42.66 -32.04 10.97
CA ALA A 697 -44.04 -31.58 10.80
C ALA A 697 -44.81 -31.63 12.14
N PRO A 698 -45.69 -30.66 12.44
CA PRO A 698 -46.15 -29.55 11.58
C PRO A 698 -45.31 -28.27 11.70
N THR A 699 -44.08 -28.34 12.22
CA THR A 699 -43.24 -27.16 12.46
C THR A 699 -42.89 -26.45 11.15
N ALA A 700 -43.13 -25.13 11.10
CA ALA A 700 -42.78 -24.30 9.95
C ALA A 700 -41.25 -24.19 9.77
N PRO A 701 -40.71 -24.42 8.56
CA PRO A 701 -39.28 -24.31 8.30
C PRO A 701 -38.80 -22.87 8.15
N SER A 702 -37.49 -22.66 8.25
CA SER A 702 -36.82 -21.40 7.90
C SER A 702 -35.54 -21.65 7.09
N VAL A 703 -35.14 -20.64 6.33
CA VAL A 703 -33.84 -20.59 5.64
C VAL A 703 -33.06 -19.40 6.17
N SER A 704 -31.87 -19.67 6.70
CA SER A 704 -30.97 -18.67 7.25
C SER A 704 -29.86 -18.35 6.25
N VAL A 705 -29.49 -17.08 6.19
CA VAL A 705 -28.34 -16.59 5.41
C VAL A 705 -27.47 -15.70 6.28
N THR A 706 -26.16 -15.87 6.17
CA THR A 706 -25.16 -14.97 6.70
C THR A 706 -24.28 -14.52 5.56
N ILE A 707 -24.16 -13.19 5.39
CA ILE A 707 -23.29 -12.57 4.40
C ILE A 707 -22.11 -12.00 5.17
N ALA A 708 -20.99 -12.69 5.19
CA ALA A 708 -19.78 -12.14 5.80
C ALA A 708 -19.29 -10.99 4.92
N SER A 709 -19.42 -9.76 5.44
CA SER A 709 -18.67 -8.63 4.94
C SER A 709 -17.27 -8.73 5.56
N ALA A 710 -16.23 -8.73 4.72
CA ALA A 710 -14.93 -8.33 5.24
C ALA A 710 -15.05 -6.88 5.71
N ALA A 711 -14.48 -6.56 6.88
CA ALA A 711 -14.30 -5.20 7.40
C ALA A 711 -15.50 -4.48 8.05
N GLY A 712 -16.32 -5.17 8.85
CA GLY A 712 -17.15 -4.51 9.90
C GLY A 712 -18.30 -3.63 9.39
N ARG A 713 -18.72 -3.80 8.13
CA ARG A 713 -19.92 -3.15 7.58
C ARG A 713 -21.18 -3.94 7.92
N THR A 714 -22.30 -3.22 8.06
CA THR A 714 -23.65 -3.80 8.14
C THR A 714 -24.24 -3.88 6.74
N VAL A 715 -24.42 -5.09 6.21
CA VAL A 715 -25.13 -5.36 4.96
C VAL A 715 -26.62 -5.01 5.14
N THR A 716 -27.21 -4.32 4.16
CA THR A 716 -28.62 -3.89 4.23
C THR A 716 -29.43 -4.48 3.08
N GLY A 717 -30.76 -4.34 3.13
CA GLY A 717 -31.67 -4.87 2.11
C GLY A 717 -32.34 -6.20 2.48
N ASN A 718 -33.13 -6.72 1.54
CA ASN A 718 -34.01 -7.87 1.78
C ASN A 718 -33.53 -9.11 1.03
N VAL A 719 -33.69 -10.26 1.68
CA VAL A 719 -33.57 -11.58 1.06
C VAL A 719 -34.96 -12.20 0.88
N ALA A 720 -35.16 -12.91 -0.22
CA ALA A 720 -36.38 -13.61 -0.56
C ALA A 720 -36.08 -15.10 -0.77
N VAL A 721 -36.95 -15.99 -0.32
CA VAL A 721 -36.82 -17.44 -0.46
C VAL A 721 -38.07 -17.98 -1.15
N SER A 722 -37.87 -18.85 -2.14
CA SER A 722 -38.91 -19.58 -2.86
C SER A 722 -38.62 -21.07 -2.78
N VAL A 723 -39.60 -21.88 -2.38
CA VAL A 723 -39.51 -23.34 -2.26
C VAL A 723 -40.38 -23.99 -3.31
N LYS A 724 -39.83 -24.97 -4.02
CA LYS A 724 -40.51 -25.66 -5.11
C LYS A 724 -40.61 -27.16 -4.88
N SER A 725 -41.75 -27.72 -5.28
CA SER A 725 -41.94 -29.15 -5.52
C SER A 725 -42.07 -29.37 -7.03
N GLY A 726 -41.04 -29.94 -7.65
CA GLY A 726 -40.92 -29.97 -9.11
C GLY A 726 -40.85 -28.56 -9.70
N ALA A 727 -41.75 -28.25 -10.65
CA ALA A 727 -41.82 -26.92 -11.28
C ALA A 727 -42.69 -25.91 -10.48
N THR A 728 -43.45 -26.38 -9.50
CA THR A 728 -44.47 -25.57 -8.79
C THR A 728 -43.89 -24.98 -7.51
N GLU A 729 -44.09 -23.67 -7.32
CA GLU A 729 -43.78 -22.99 -6.06
C GLU A 729 -44.83 -23.33 -5.00
N ILE A 730 -44.38 -23.83 -3.86
CA ILE A 730 -45.24 -24.33 -2.77
C ILE A 730 -45.12 -23.49 -1.49
N ALA A 731 -44.07 -22.68 -1.36
CA ALA A 731 -43.89 -21.75 -0.25
C ALA A 731 -42.93 -20.62 -0.64
N SER A 732 -43.14 -19.43 -0.10
CA SER A 732 -42.26 -18.27 -0.28
C SER A 732 -42.20 -17.43 0.99
N GLY A 733 -41.09 -16.72 1.21
CA GLY A 733 -40.92 -15.79 2.31
C GLY A 733 -39.90 -14.71 1.99
N ALA A 734 -39.89 -13.63 2.77
CA ALA A 734 -38.86 -12.60 2.69
C ALA A 734 -38.46 -12.11 4.08
N GLY A 735 -37.22 -11.65 4.23
CA GLY A 735 -36.67 -11.11 5.48
C GLY A 735 -35.63 -10.02 5.22
N ALA A 736 -35.58 -9.02 6.08
CA ALA A 736 -34.53 -8.00 6.05
C ALA A 736 -33.26 -8.54 6.71
N LEU A 737 -32.10 -8.15 6.18
CA LEU A 737 -30.82 -8.40 6.83
C LEU A 737 -30.67 -7.50 8.07
N SER A 738 -30.29 -8.10 9.19
CA SER A 738 -29.94 -7.42 10.43
C SER A 738 -28.58 -7.94 10.92
N GLY A 739 -27.61 -7.04 11.07
CA GLY A 739 -26.26 -7.44 11.50
C GLY A 739 -25.60 -8.49 10.60
N ASN A 740 -25.76 -8.36 9.28
CA ASN A 740 -25.20 -9.26 8.24
C ASN A 740 -25.88 -10.63 8.11
N ALA A 741 -26.98 -10.88 8.82
CA ALA A 741 -27.72 -12.13 8.76
C ALA A 741 -29.22 -11.91 8.60
N ALA A 742 -29.90 -12.89 8.01
CA ALA A 742 -31.36 -12.94 7.96
C ALA A 742 -31.82 -14.39 8.13
N SER A 743 -32.96 -14.57 8.80
CA SER A 743 -33.69 -15.84 8.86
C SER A 743 -35.06 -15.62 8.24
N VAL A 744 -35.31 -16.26 7.10
CA VAL A 744 -36.58 -16.17 6.38
C VAL A 744 -37.49 -17.31 6.82
N ALA A 745 -38.56 -16.96 7.53
CA ALA A 745 -39.61 -17.91 7.89
C ALA A 745 -40.45 -18.27 6.66
N LEU A 746 -40.82 -19.54 6.55
CA LEU A 746 -41.70 -20.08 5.50
C LEU A 746 -42.97 -20.64 6.12
N PRO A 747 -44.10 -20.70 5.39
CA PRO A 747 -45.29 -21.40 5.87
C PRO A 747 -45.02 -22.89 6.10
N ALA A 748 -45.80 -23.52 6.98
CA ALA A 748 -45.72 -24.97 7.19
C ALA A 748 -46.07 -25.71 5.89
N ILE A 749 -45.21 -26.65 5.50
CA ILE A 749 -45.35 -27.48 4.30
C ILE A 749 -45.34 -28.96 4.70
N ALA A 750 -45.93 -29.81 3.86
CA ALA A 750 -46.00 -31.24 4.11
C ALA A 750 -44.61 -31.89 4.22
N ALA A 751 -44.51 -33.03 4.92
CA ALA A 751 -43.27 -33.78 5.03
C ALA A 751 -42.69 -34.13 3.65
N GLY A 752 -41.38 -33.94 3.48
CA GLY A 752 -40.67 -34.12 2.22
C GLY A 752 -39.38 -33.30 2.14
N THR A 753 -38.59 -33.55 1.10
CA THR A 753 -37.39 -32.77 0.77
C THR A 753 -37.67 -31.92 -0.47
N TYR A 754 -37.47 -30.61 -0.36
CA TYR A 754 -37.78 -29.63 -1.38
C TYR A 754 -36.54 -28.83 -1.77
N GLN A 755 -36.52 -28.34 -3.02
CA GLN A 755 -35.50 -27.37 -3.45
C GLN A 755 -35.96 -25.97 -3.09
N PHE A 756 -35.06 -25.16 -2.56
CA PHE A 756 -35.31 -23.74 -2.36
C PHE A 756 -34.33 -22.89 -3.17
N THR A 757 -34.75 -21.68 -3.49
CA THR A 757 -33.96 -20.62 -4.09
C THR A 757 -34.04 -19.40 -3.19
N LEU A 758 -32.89 -18.95 -2.68
CA LEU A 758 -32.72 -17.68 -1.97
C LEU A 758 -32.22 -16.63 -2.95
N THR A 759 -32.80 -15.43 -2.93
CA THR A 759 -32.41 -14.29 -3.75
C THR A 759 -32.17 -13.08 -2.86
N TYR A 760 -31.05 -12.40 -3.09
CA TYR A 760 -30.74 -11.10 -2.53
C TYR A 760 -30.66 -10.10 -3.67
N ALA A 761 -31.40 -9.00 -3.57
CA ALA A 761 -31.50 -7.99 -4.64
C ALA A 761 -30.23 -7.15 -4.83
N GLY A 762 -29.26 -7.29 -3.91
CA GLY A 762 -28.09 -6.42 -3.84
C GLY A 762 -28.36 -5.17 -3.00
N ASP A 763 -27.28 -4.51 -2.61
CA ASP A 763 -27.30 -3.14 -2.11
C ASP A 763 -26.25 -2.30 -2.86
N GLU A 764 -25.99 -1.09 -2.39
CA GLU A 764 -24.98 -0.20 -3.00
C GLU A 764 -23.59 -0.83 -3.06
N ASP A 765 -23.28 -1.79 -2.19
CA ASP A 765 -21.96 -2.34 -1.89
C ASP A 765 -21.82 -3.86 -2.09
N ILE A 766 -22.92 -4.58 -2.31
CA ILE A 766 -22.94 -6.03 -2.57
C ILE A 766 -23.82 -6.34 -3.78
N ASP A 767 -23.24 -7.02 -4.77
CA ASP A 767 -23.98 -7.47 -5.96
C ASP A 767 -25.11 -8.43 -5.57
N ALA A 768 -26.23 -8.27 -6.28
CA ALA A 768 -27.35 -9.21 -6.24
C ALA A 768 -26.87 -10.64 -6.45
N PHE A 769 -27.49 -11.59 -5.75
CA PHE A 769 -27.17 -13.00 -5.93
C PHE A 769 -28.35 -13.91 -5.72
N THR A 770 -28.20 -15.13 -6.23
CA THR A 770 -29.16 -16.20 -6.06
C THR A 770 -28.41 -17.47 -5.65
N GLU A 771 -28.95 -18.18 -4.66
CA GLU A 771 -28.38 -19.41 -4.13
C GLU A 771 -29.47 -20.46 -3.99
N SER A 772 -29.14 -21.73 -4.26
CA SER A 772 -30.09 -22.83 -4.19
C SER A 772 -29.62 -23.88 -3.18
N GLY A 773 -30.56 -24.49 -2.48
CA GLY A 773 -30.29 -25.54 -1.50
C GLY A 773 -31.49 -26.46 -1.29
N ARG A 774 -31.34 -27.38 -0.34
CA ARG A 774 -32.40 -28.32 0.04
C ARG A 774 -32.97 -27.99 1.41
N LEU A 775 -34.29 -28.09 1.52
CA LEU A 775 -35.05 -27.96 2.76
C LEU A 775 -35.74 -29.31 3.02
N THR A 776 -35.60 -29.85 4.24
CA THR A 776 -36.20 -31.14 4.61
C THR A 776 -37.20 -30.98 5.75
N VAL A 777 -38.40 -31.50 5.57
CA VAL A 777 -39.43 -31.61 6.60
C VAL A 777 -39.68 -33.09 6.88
N ASN A 778 -39.33 -33.55 8.08
CA ASN A 778 -39.53 -34.93 8.51
C ASN A 778 -41.02 -35.17 8.85
N PRO A 779 -41.53 -36.40 8.62
CA PRO A 779 -42.84 -36.79 9.10
C PRO A 779 -42.95 -36.64 10.62
N ALA A 780 -44.15 -36.30 11.12
CA ALA A 780 -44.41 -36.32 12.55
C ALA A 780 -44.17 -37.73 13.11
N PRO A 781 -43.60 -37.88 14.33
CA PRO A 781 -43.46 -39.19 14.95
C PRO A 781 -44.84 -39.83 15.08
N VAL A 782 -44.99 -41.03 14.52
CA VAL A 782 -46.17 -41.86 14.73
C VAL A 782 -46.11 -42.30 16.19
N VAL A 783 -47.14 -41.96 16.98
CA VAL A 783 -47.31 -42.56 18.30
C VAL A 783 -47.72 -44.02 18.06
N GLU A 784 -46.77 -44.93 18.13
CA GLU A 784 -47.06 -46.36 18.19
C GLU A 784 -47.45 -46.74 19.63
N ASP A 785 -48.57 -47.44 19.77
CA ASP A 785 -48.93 -48.18 20.98
C ASP A 785 -47.87 -49.27 21.29
N PRO A 786 -47.66 -49.65 22.57
CA PRO A 786 -46.55 -50.50 22.97
C PRO A 786 -46.66 -51.96 22.44
N PRO A 787 -45.53 -52.65 22.19
CA PRO A 787 -45.50 -53.86 21.37
C PRO A 787 -45.78 -55.16 22.15
N ALA A 788 -46.39 -56.13 21.48
CA ALA A 788 -46.37 -57.55 21.87
C ALA A 788 -45.14 -58.27 21.25
N PRO A 789 -44.60 -59.32 21.89
CA PRO A 789 -43.20 -59.73 21.67
C PRO A 789 -43.00 -60.85 20.61
N VAL A 790 -41.88 -60.69 19.88
CA VAL A 790 -40.96 -61.61 19.15
C VAL A 790 -41.48 -62.77 18.28
N ASN A 791 -40.91 -62.94 17.06
CA ASN A 791 -39.92 -64.02 16.79
C ASN A 791 -39.17 -63.97 15.41
N VAL A 792 -37.89 -64.42 15.47
CA VAL A 792 -36.93 -65.01 14.49
C VAL A 792 -36.49 -64.36 13.13
N THR A 793 -35.16 -64.27 13.03
CA THR A 793 -34.16 -64.20 11.91
C THR A 793 -34.30 -65.34 10.85
N PRO A 794 -33.50 -65.47 9.73
CA PRO A 794 -32.40 -64.65 9.17
C PRO A 794 -32.31 -64.52 7.61
N GLY A 795 -31.47 -63.59 7.12
CA GLY A 795 -30.64 -63.82 5.91
C GLY A 795 -30.74 -62.81 4.76
N SER A 796 -29.66 -62.06 4.50
CA SER A 796 -28.90 -62.04 3.23
C SER A 796 -27.89 -60.88 3.17
N THR A 797 -26.70 -61.20 2.66
CA THR A 797 -25.53 -60.35 2.36
C THR A 797 -25.50 -60.12 0.83
N PRO A 798 -24.57 -59.34 0.24
CA PRO A 798 -24.33 -57.89 0.27
C PRO A 798 -24.58 -57.22 -1.11
N THR A 799 -24.77 -55.90 -1.20
CA THR A 799 -24.58 -55.14 -2.48
C THR A 799 -24.39 -53.62 -2.21
N PRO A 800 -23.86 -52.86 -3.18
CA PRO A 800 -22.49 -52.39 -3.28
C PRO A 800 -22.29 -50.94 -2.75
N THR A 801 -21.05 -50.61 -2.43
CA THR A 801 -20.58 -49.24 -2.14
C THR A 801 -20.87 -48.29 -3.33
N PRO A 802 -21.63 -47.20 -3.14
CA PRO A 802 -21.70 -46.13 -4.14
C PRO A 802 -20.36 -45.38 -4.19
N ALA A 803 -19.84 -45.20 -5.39
CA ALA A 803 -18.65 -44.38 -5.66
C ALA A 803 -18.82 -42.94 -5.11
N PRO A 804 -17.72 -42.27 -4.71
CA PRO A 804 -17.79 -40.91 -4.19
C PRO A 804 -18.41 -39.97 -5.22
N ILE A 805 -19.45 -39.26 -4.81
CA ILE A 805 -20.03 -38.14 -5.55
C ILE A 805 -18.97 -37.03 -5.60
N VAL A 806 -18.43 -36.79 -6.78
CA VAL A 806 -17.62 -35.60 -7.08
C VAL A 806 -18.52 -34.38 -6.99
N THR A 807 -18.33 -33.59 -5.92
CA THR A 807 -18.88 -32.25 -5.77
C THR A 807 -18.43 -31.38 -6.95
N PRO A 808 -19.31 -30.72 -7.71
CA PRO A 808 -18.89 -29.84 -8.80
C PRO A 808 -18.05 -28.71 -8.23
N THR A 809 -16.79 -28.64 -8.66
CA THR A 809 -15.84 -27.59 -8.30
C THR A 809 -16.39 -26.25 -8.78
N ALA A 810 -16.46 -25.25 -7.90
CA ALA A 810 -16.87 -23.91 -8.29
C ALA A 810 -15.94 -23.35 -9.38
N LYS A 811 -16.51 -22.83 -10.47
CA LYS A 811 -15.73 -22.24 -11.58
C LYS A 811 -15.11 -20.91 -11.15
N ALA A 812 -13.83 -20.69 -11.44
CA ALA A 812 -13.13 -19.44 -11.16
C ALA A 812 -13.57 -18.31 -12.10
N LYS A 813 -13.40 -17.04 -11.70
CA LYS A 813 -13.54 -15.90 -12.63
C LYS A 813 -12.25 -15.70 -13.43
N VAL A 814 -12.36 -15.18 -14.65
CA VAL A 814 -11.20 -14.76 -15.47
C VAL A 814 -10.77 -13.35 -15.08
N SER A 815 -9.48 -13.04 -15.16
CA SER A 815 -8.94 -11.73 -14.73
C SER A 815 -9.25 -10.62 -15.72
N LYS A 816 -9.39 -10.92 -17.02
CA LYS A 816 -9.74 -9.90 -18.03
C LYS A 816 -10.36 -10.53 -19.27
N VAL A 817 -11.34 -9.84 -19.87
CA VAL A 817 -11.80 -10.06 -21.25
C VAL A 817 -11.47 -8.81 -22.05
N ALA A 818 -10.58 -8.92 -23.02
CA ALA A 818 -10.13 -7.79 -23.83
C ALA A 818 -10.25 -8.11 -25.32
N GLY A 819 -10.50 -7.08 -26.13
CA GLY A 819 -10.47 -7.21 -27.58
C GLY A 819 -9.72 -6.07 -28.24
N THR A 820 -8.89 -6.40 -29.22
CA THR A 820 -8.05 -5.46 -29.97
C THR A 820 -8.24 -5.63 -31.47
N LEU A 821 -8.30 -4.50 -32.18
CA LEU A 821 -8.40 -4.48 -33.63
C LEU A 821 -7.01 -4.71 -34.24
N SER A 822 -6.75 -5.92 -34.71
CA SER A 822 -5.45 -6.28 -35.30
C SER A 822 -5.32 -5.84 -36.76
N LYS A 823 -6.45 -5.73 -37.48
CA LYS A 823 -6.50 -5.14 -38.83
C LYS A 823 -7.87 -4.52 -39.06
N ALA A 824 -7.92 -3.23 -39.39
CA ALA A 824 -9.18 -2.54 -39.62
C ALA A 824 -9.91 -3.06 -40.87
N PRO A 825 -11.22 -3.38 -40.79
CA PRO A 825 -12.04 -3.68 -41.97
C PRO A 825 -12.34 -2.38 -42.76
N THR A 826 -12.56 -2.52 -44.06
CA THR A 826 -13.06 -1.44 -44.93
C THR A 826 -14.39 -1.84 -45.57
N SER A 827 -15.03 -0.95 -46.33
CA SER A 827 -16.22 -1.32 -47.10
C SER A 827 -15.93 -2.36 -48.18
N LYS A 828 -14.66 -2.54 -48.56
CA LYS A 828 -14.21 -3.42 -49.64
C LYS A 828 -13.38 -4.63 -49.20
N LYS A 829 -12.74 -4.60 -48.02
CA LYS A 829 -11.85 -5.66 -47.51
C LYS A 829 -12.17 -6.04 -46.06
N SER A 830 -12.02 -7.32 -45.74
CA SER A 830 -12.19 -7.84 -44.37
C SER A 830 -11.06 -7.36 -43.44
N GLY A 831 -11.36 -7.33 -42.15
CA GLY A 831 -10.43 -7.00 -41.06
C GLY A 831 -10.09 -8.22 -40.20
N LYS A 832 -9.32 -8.01 -39.13
CA LYS A 832 -9.03 -9.01 -38.10
C LYS A 832 -9.23 -8.41 -36.72
N TYR A 833 -9.82 -9.16 -35.82
CA TYR A 833 -10.06 -8.77 -34.44
C TYR A 833 -9.61 -9.88 -33.51
N THR A 834 -8.78 -9.53 -32.52
CA THR A 834 -8.23 -10.48 -31.56
C THR A 834 -8.91 -10.28 -30.22
N VAL A 835 -9.34 -11.38 -29.61
CA VAL A 835 -9.88 -11.41 -28.25
C VAL A 835 -8.93 -12.20 -27.36
N THR A 836 -8.64 -11.65 -26.19
CA THR A 836 -7.83 -12.29 -25.15
C THR A 836 -8.66 -12.41 -23.88
N ILE A 837 -8.66 -13.61 -23.30
CA ILE A 837 -9.21 -13.93 -22.00
C ILE A 837 -8.04 -14.26 -21.07
N SER A 838 -7.74 -13.35 -20.14
CA SER A 838 -6.65 -13.50 -19.20
C SER A 838 -7.09 -14.29 -17.97
N THR A 839 -6.19 -15.14 -17.47
CA THR A 839 -6.32 -15.86 -16.20
C THR A 839 -5.19 -15.43 -15.27
N ALA A 840 -5.37 -15.57 -13.94
CA ALA A 840 -4.35 -15.22 -12.97
C ALA A 840 -3.03 -15.97 -13.22
N LYS A 841 -1.90 -15.35 -12.85
CA LYS A 841 -0.55 -15.89 -13.09
C LYS A 841 -0.43 -17.30 -12.47
N GLY A 842 0.09 -18.26 -13.24
CA GLY A 842 0.21 -19.67 -12.83
C GLY A 842 -1.05 -20.53 -13.04
N GLN A 843 -2.19 -19.95 -13.44
CA GLN A 843 -3.42 -20.69 -13.71
C GLN A 843 -3.53 -21.17 -15.16
N VAL A 844 -4.34 -22.22 -15.39
CA VAL A 844 -4.58 -22.79 -16.72
C VAL A 844 -5.24 -21.74 -17.64
N LYS A 845 -4.85 -21.70 -18.92
CA LYS A 845 -5.41 -20.71 -19.86
C LYS A 845 -6.87 -21.03 -20.21
N ALA A 846 -7.68 -19.99 -20.35
CA ALA A 846 -9.09 -20.10 -20.69
C ALA A 846 -9.34 -20.65 -22.10
N SER A 847 -10.43 -21.39 -22.26
CA SER A 847 -10.81 -22.10 -23.48
C SER A 847 -12.27 -21.82 -23.89
N GLY A 848 -12.72 -22.33 -25.03
CA GLY A 848 -14.13 -22.22 -25.45
C GLY A 848 -14.44 -21.10 -26.44
N LYS A 849 -15.73 -20.94 -26.76
CA LYS A 849 -16.21 -20.13 -27.89
C LYS A 849 -16.54 -18.69 -27.48
N VAL A 850 -15.97 -17.72 -28.16
CA VAL A 850 -16.23 -16.28 -28.00
C VAL A 850 -17.14 -15.79 -29.12
N THR A 851 -18.05 -14.89 -28.78
CA THR A 851 -18.94 -14.17 -29.71
C THR A 851 -18.61 -12.68 -29.69
N ILE A 852 -18.45 -12.07 -30.87
CA ILE A 852 -18.17 -10.65 -31.05
C ILE A 852 -19.28 -10.04 -31.90
N LYS A 853 -19.95 -9.01 -31.37
CA LYS A 853 -21.05 -8.29 -32.00
C LYS A 853 -20.62 -6.87 -32.37
N PHE A 854 -20.70 -6.55 -33.66
CA PHE A 854 -20.47 -5.22 -34.22
C PHE A 854 -21.81 -4.55 -34.48
N THR A 855 -22.03 -3.35 -33.93
CA THR A 855 -23.33 -2.64 -34.05
C THR A 855 -23.14 -1.22 -34.58
N LYS A 856 -23.93 -0.83 -35.58
CA LYS A 856 -24.03 0.54 -36.10
C LYS A 856 -25.50 0.86 -36.35
N GLY A 857 -26.09 1.72 -35.51
CA GLY A 857 -27.55 1.97 -35.52
C GLY A 857 -28.33 0.66 -35.35
N LYS A 858 -29.30 0.39 -36.23
CA LYS A 858 -30.06 -0.88 -36.26
C LYS A 858 -29.29 -2.05 -36.89
N THR A 859 -28.15 -1.81 -37.55
CA THR A 859 -27.39 -2.85 -38.25
C THR A 859 -26.45 -3.57 -37.29
N THR A 860 -26.55 -4.90 -37.24
CA THR A 860 -25.67 -5.77 -36.44
C THR A 860 -24.94 -6.77 -37.32
N LYS A 861 -23.66 -7.03 -37.03
CA LYS A 861 -22.88 -8.17 -37.56
C LYS A 861 -22.26 -8.95 -36.41
N THR A 862 -22.34 -10.27 -36.43
CA THR A 862 -21.80 -11.13 -35.37
C THR A 862 -20.78 -12.09 -35.94
N VAL A 863 -19.66 -12.25 -35.25
CA VAL A 863 -18.58 -13.20 -35.58
C VAL A 863 -18.28 -14.04 -34.35
N THR A 864 -17.98 -15.32 -34.52
CA THR A 864 -17.57 -16.20 -33.42
C THR A 864 -16.20 -16.80 -33.67
N GLY A 865 -15.43 -17.07 -32.61
CA GLY A 865 -14.16 -17.76 -32.68
C GLY A 865 -13.91 -18.61 -31.44
N THR A 866 -13.09 -19.66 -31.57
CA THR A 866 -12.72 -20.54 -30.44
C THR A 866 -11.33 -20.16 -29.92
N LEU A 867 -11.22 -20.00 -28.61
CA LEU A 867 -9.96 -19.70 -27.92
C LEU A 867 -8.96 -20.86 -28.07
N LYS A 868 -7.72 -20.51 -28.39
CA LYS A 868 -6.55 -21.39 -28.26
C LYS A 868 -5.60 -20.71 -27.27
N SER A 869 -5.38 -21.33 -26.12
CA SER A 869 -4.51 -20.82 -25.05
C SER A 869 -4.87 -19.40 -24.57
N GLY A 870 -6.15 -19.10 -24.35
CA GLY A 870 -6.61 -17.80 -23.85
C GLY A 870 -6.77 -16.71 -24.92
N THR A 871 -6.46 -16.97 -26.20
CA THR A 871 -6.58 -15.97 -27.26
C THR A 871 -7.26 -16.53 -28.51
N VAL A 872 -8.02 -15.70 -29.22
CA VAL A 872 -8.57 -16.00 -30.56
C VAL A 872 -8.53 -14.79 -31.47
N THR A 873 -8.04 -14.98 -32.70
CA THR A 873 -8.14 -13.98 -33.76
C THR A 873 -9.20 -14.41 -34.77
N VAL A 874 -10.21 -13.57 -34.99
CA VAL A 874 -11.28 -13.81 -35.96
C VAL A 874 -11.21 -12.84 -37.14
N THR A 875 -11.69 -13.29 -38.29
CA THR A 875 -11.87 -12.44 -39.46
C THR A 875 -13.13 -11.60 -39.30
N VAL A 876 -13.00 -10.28 -39.34
CA VAL A 876 -14.13 -9.35 -39.34
C VAL A 876 -14.60 -9.16 -40.78
N PRO A 877 -15.89 -9.35 -41.10
CA PRO A 877 -16.41 -9.11 -42.44
C PRO A 877 -16.23 -7.64 -42.86
N LYS A 878 -16.41 -7.35 -44.15
CA LYS A 878 -16.43 -5.97 -44.66
C LYS A 878 -17.53 -5.20 -43.94
N LEU A 879 -17.22 -4.00 -43.46
CA LEU A 879 -18.15 -3.14 -42.71
C LEU A 879 -18.41 -1.85 -43.48
N ALA A 880 -19.65 -1.37 -43.47
CA ALA A 880 -19.99 -0.11 -44.13
C ALA A 880 -19.33 1.10 -43.44
N LYS A 881 -19.01 2.16 -44.21
CA LYS A 881 -18.41 3.42 -43.72
C LYS A 881 -19.14 3.95 -42.50
N GLY A 882 -18.42 4.32 -41.44
CA GLY A 882 -18.98 4.86 -40.19
C GLY A 882 -18.37 4.20 -38.94
N THR A 883 -18.89 4.57 -37.76
CA THR A 883 -18.42 4.06 -36.47
C THR A 883 -19.24 2.86 -36.02
N TRP A 884 -18.58 1.75 -35.70
CA TRP A 884 -19.19 0.51 -35.21
C TRP A 884 -18.78 0.26 -33.76
N LYS A 885 -19.77 0.04 -32.88
CA LYS A 885 -19.56 -0.41 -31.50
C LYS A 885 -19.25 -1.90 -31.47
N VAL A 886 -18.40 -2.35 -30.56
CA VAL A 886 -18.00 -3.77 -30.44
C VAL A 886 -18.36 -4.29 -29.06
N ALA A 887 -19.07 -5.42 -28.99
CA ALA A 887 -19.36 -6.15 -27.77
C ALA A 887 -18.82 -7.57 -27.87
N ILE A 888 -18.19 -8.06 -26.81
CA ILE A 888 -17.57 -9.38 -26.71
C ILE A 888 -18.30 -10.17 -25.63
N THR A 889 -18.63 -11.42 -25.91
CA THR A 889 -19.31 -12.32 -24.97
C THR A 889 -18.68 -13.70 -25.04
N TRP A 890 -18.31 -14.24 -23.89
CA TRP A 890 -17.76 -15.58 -23.73
C TRP A 890 -18.53 -16.28 -22.60
N PRO A 891 -19.11 -17.47 -22.84
CA PRO A 891 -19.97 -18.15 -21.87
C PRO A 891 -19.20 -18.84 -20.74
N GLY A 892 -17.87 -18.81 -20.76
CA GLY A 892 -17.01 -19.56 -19.84
C GLY A 892 -16.63 -20.93 -20.38
N ASP A 893 -15.94 -21.72 -19.55
CA ASP A 893 -15.60 -23.12 -19.83
C ASP A 893 -15.83 -24.01 -18.60
N SER A 894 -15.24 -25.20 -18.55
CA SER A 894 -15.40 -26.11 -17.40
C SER A 894 -14.71 -25.61 -16.13
N LYS A 895 -13.76 -24.69 -16.23
CA LYS A 895 -12.96 -24.15 -15.12
C LYS A 895 -13.31 -22.71 -14.79
N TYR A 896 -13.80 -21.96 -15.77
CA TYR A 896 -14.01 -20.52 -15.67
C TYR A 896 -15.44 -20.09 -15.97
N GLN A 897 -15.92 -19.07 -15.25
CA GLN A 897 -17.23 -18.44 -15.45
C GLN A 897 -17.29 -17.62 -16.75
N SER A 898 -18.50 -17.23 -17.19
CA SER A 898 -18.70 -16.38 -18.36
C SER A 898 -18.11 -14.97 -18.19
N GLY A 899 -17.63 -14.37 -19.28
CA GLY A 899 -17.11 -13.00 -19.31
C GLY A 899 -17.67 -12.17 -20.47
N LYS A 900 -17.80 -10.86 -20.27
CA LYS A 900 -18.24 -9.89 -21.28
C LYS A 900 -17.32 -8.67 -21.28
N ALA A 901 -17.15 -8.03 -22.43
CA ALA A 901 -16.41 -6.78 -22.53
C ALA A 901 -16.89 -5.91 -23.70
N THR A 902 -16.67 -4.62 -23.60
CA THR A 902 -16.89 -3.66 -24.70
C THR A 902 -15.54 -3.36 -25.35
N GLY A 903 -15.44 -3.59 -26.66
CA GLY A 903 -14.24 -3.28 -27.43
C GLY A 903 -14.19 -1.83 -27.90
N LYS A 904 -12.99 -1.35 -28.25
CA LYS A 904 -12.81 -0.02 -28.86
C LYS A 904 -13.64 0.09 -30.15
N SER A 905 -14.38 1.18 -30.29
CA SER A 905 -15.20 1.41 -31.48
C SER A 905 -14.34 1.49 -32.75
N ILE A 906 -14.82 0.88 -33.83
CA ILE A 906 -14.08 0.80 -35.11
C ILE A 906 -14.61 1.89 -36.04
N LYS A 907 -13.74 2.81 -36.45
CA LYS A 907 -14.06 3.85 -37.45
C LYS A 907 -13.66 3.38 -38.84
N VAL A 908 -14.65 3.04 -39.68
CA VAL A 908 -14.42 2.58 -41.05
C VAL A 908 -14.38 3.79 -41.99
N LYS A 909 -13.20 4.07 -42.57
CA LYS A 909 -12.95 5.18 -43.50
C LYS A 909 -12.73 4.60 -44.91
N LYS A 910 -13.72 4.79 -45.79
CA LYS A 910 -13.87 4.25 -47.16
C LYS A 910 -14.45 2.84 -47.27
#